data_AF-A0A8C3WG40-F1
#
_entry.id   AF-A0A8C3WG40-F1
#
_cell.length_a   1.000
_cell.length_b   1.000
_cell.length_c   1.000
_cell.angle_alpha   90.00
_cell.angle_beta   90.00
_cell.angle_gamma   90.00
#
_symmetry.space_group_name_H-M   'P 1'
#
loop_
_entity.id
_entity.type
_entity.pdbx_description
1 polymer ?
#
loop_
_entity_poly.entity_id
_entity_poly.type
_entity_poly.pdbx_seq_one_letter_code
_entity_poly.pdbx_strand_id
1 'polypeptide(L)'
;MATSSVSKGCFVFKPNVKKRKISVPVEDYFNKGKNESEDSKLRFETYQSIWQQMKSETEQLQEELNKNLFGSLIEFLQKSHSGFQKNSRDWGCQIKLREIPTAALVLGVNVTDHDLTFRSLTEALQNSVTPYVVSLQAKDCPDIKHFLQKLTSQLMDCNVDVLSKEKESVQFTQKKIQYSVDSLSSWYMNVTRKTEPKMPRKKRTSSSQWQSPPVVLILKDMESFTTKVLQDFIIIGSQHLHEFPLILIFGIATSPIIIHRLLPHAVSSLLCIELFQSLSCKEHLTTVLDKLLLTTQFPFKLSDKVLQILTNIFLYHDFSIQNFIKGLQLSLLEHFYSQPLSVLCCNLPEAKRRIHFLSDNQCENIRRLPSFRRYVEKQPSEKQVALLTNEIFLKEETQSLLENLHVYHTNYFLVLRSLHHFTSSLPKYPLGRQIRELYCTCLEKNIWDSEEYASALQLLRMLAKDELMTILQKCFKVFKSSAEKQLGNTTKRIEEFLAQFQSLDAEAKEEEDTSGSQSKGLQKTDLYHLQKSLLEMKELRRTSKKQTKFEVLREQIVSFIDSLVREHLLPPETQPLHEVMYFSAAQTLRQHLNAAPRIALHTALNNPYYYLKNEALRSEEGCIPNVAPDICIAYQLHLECSRLINLVDWSEAFATVVTAAEKMDASSITSEERNEIIHARFIRAVSELELLGFIKPTKQKTDHVARLTWGGC
;
A
#
# COMPACT_ATOMS: atom_id res chain seq x y z
N MET A 1 7.79 35.90 25.14
CA MET A 1 6.80 36.55 24.24
C MET A 1 5.46 35.94 24.54
N ALA A 2 4.43 36.73 24.87
CA ALA A 2 3.09 36.20 25.05
C ALA A 2 2.59 35.71 23.69
N THR A 3 2.58 34.39 23.49
CA THR A 3 2.17 33.71 22.25
C THR A 3 0.66 33.59 22.12
N SER A 4 -0.10 33.97 23.15
CA SER A 4 -1.56 33.96 23.20
C SER A 4 -2.11 35.40 23.29
N SER A 5 -3.03 35.77 22.40
CA SER A 5 -3.81 37.03 22.46
C SER A 5 -5.29 36.71 22.45
N VAL A 6 -6.07 37.53 23.18
CA VAL A 6 -7.54 37.43 23.22
C VAL A 6 -8.18 37.91 21.89
N SER A 7 -7.51 38.77 21.13
CA SER A 7 -8.10 39.45 19.95
C SER A 7 -7.61 38.95 18.59
N LYS A 8 -6.54 38.17 18.53
CA LYS A 8 -5.90 37.76 17.27
C LYS A 8 -5.72 36.24 17.23
N GLY A 9 -6.11 35.62 16.11
CA GLY A 9 -5.96 34.17 15.88
C GLY A 9 -4.69 33.75 15.13
N CYS A 10 -3.94 34.70 14.54
CA CYS A 10 -2.74 34.41 13.75
C CYS A 10 -1.54 35.25 14.22
N PHE A 11 -0.43 34.59 14.56
CA PHE A 11 0.85 35.23 14.91
C PHE A 11 1.93 34.76 13.95
N VAL A 12 2.56 35.70 13.24
CA VAL A 12 3.59 35.38 12.25
C VAL A 12 4.97 35.71 12.82
N PHE A 13 5.74 34.69 13.15
CA PHE A 13 7.12 34.82 13.63
C PHE A 13 8.10 34.72 12.47
N LYS A 14 8.52 35.86 11.91
CA LYS A 14 9.60 35.89 10.91
C LYS A 14 10.93 36.15 11.61
N PRO A 15 11.99 35.35 11.37
CA PRO A 15 13.31 35.67 11.90
C PRO A 15 13.78 37.01 11.33
N ASN A 16 14.31 37.90 12.18
CA ASN A 16 14.80 39.22 11.75
C ASN A 16 15.86 39.05 10.64
N VAL A 17 15.64 39.73 9.52
CA VAL A 17 16.38 39.65 8.25
C VAL A 17 17.91 39.77 8.38
N LYS A 18 18.40 40.30 9.51
CA LYS A 18 19.83 40.53 9.79
C LYS A 18 20.59 39.32 10.38
N LYS A 19 19.92 38.24 10.82
CA LYS A 19 20.59 37.00 11.23
C LYS A 19 20.48 35.98 10.10
N ARG A 20 21.64 35.57 9.55
CA ARG A 20 21.74 34.61 8.43
C ARG A 20 20.84 33.39 8.70
N LYS A 21 19.96 33.08 7.76
CA LYS A 21 19.19 31.83 7.72
C LYS A 21 20.14 30.67 7.39
N ILE A 22 21.03 30.31 8.30
CA ILE A 22 21.68 29.00 8.26
C ILE A 22 20.62 28.05 8.81
N SER A 23 19.83 27.44 7.90
CA SER A 23 19.01 26.30 8.27
C SER A 23 19.96 25.18 8.67
N VAL A 24 19.73 24.64 9.85
CA VAL A 24 20.42 23.42 10.30
C VAL A 24 20.19 22.33 9.25
N PRO A 25 21.24 21.66 8.75
CA PRO A 25 21.12 20.58 7.78
C PRO A 25 20.26 19.44 8.35
N VAL A 26 19.55 18.69 7.51
CA VAL A 26 18.56 17.66 7.95
C VAL A 26 19.23 16.58 8.78
N GLU A 27 20.50 16.31 8.48
CA GLU A 27 21.41 15.39 9.14
C GLU A 27 21.55 15.68 10.64
N ASP A 28 21.53 16.95 11.05
CA ASP A 28 21.66 17.32 12.46
C ASP A 28 20.37 17.06 13.26
N TYR A 29 19.20 17.02 12.61
CA TYR A 29 17.94 16.61 13.27
C TYR A 29 17.85 15.10 13.50
N PHE A 30 18.60 14.33 12.72
CA PHE A 30 18.74 12.89 12.91
C PHE A 30 19.61 12.60 14.14
N ASN A 31 20.62 13.43 14.38
CA ASN A 31 21.60 13.32 15.47
C ASN A 31 21.13 13.97 16.79
N LYS A 32 19.97 13.58 17.34
CA LYS A 32 19.51 14.15 18.63
C LYS A 32 20.25 13.60 19.86
N GLY A 33 21.04 12.53 19.70
CA GLY A 33 21.83 11.89 20.76
C GLY A 33 23.32 12.22 20.71
N LYS A 34 24.03 12.01 21.83
CA LYS A 34 25.50 12.14 21.93
C LYS A 34 26.28 10.98 21.30
N ASN A 35 25.61 9.97 20.76
CA ASN A 35 26.26 8.80 20.18
C ASN A 35 26.64 9.08 18.72
N GLU A 36 27.95 9.01 18.44
CA GLU A 36 28.64 9.03 17.14
C GLU A 36 27.91 9.76 15.99
N SER A 37 28.22 11.05 15.85
CA SER A 37 27.74 11.90 14.76
C SER A 37 28.09 11.41 13.35
N GLU A 38 29.12 10.58 13.22
CA GLU A 38 29.57 10.04 11.93
C GLU A 38 28.70 8.86 11.47
N ASP A 39 28.42 7.91 12.36
CA ASP A 39 27.55 6.76 12.08
C ASP A 39 26.13 7.21 11.73
N SER A 40 25.60 8.15 12.49
CA SER A 40 24.25 8.67 12.28
C SER A 40 24.11 9.40 10.92
N LYS A 41 25.14 10.10 10.45
CA LYS A 41 25.19 10.68 9.09
C LYS A 41 25.22 9.59 8.01
N LEU A 42 26.07 8.58 8.19
CA LEU A 42 26.19 7.45 7.27
C LEU A 42 24.87 6.66 7.13
N ARG A 43 24.13 6.52 8.24
CA ARG A 43 22.80 5.89 8.22
C ARG A 43 21.77 6.68 7.45
N PHE A 44 21.79 8.01 7.60
CA PHE A 44 20.89 8.87 6.85
C PHE A 44 21.18 8.83 5.34
N GLU A 45 22.46 8.80 4.96
CA GLU A 45 22.85 8.63 3.56
C GLU A 45 22.37 7.29 2.98
N THR A 46 22.52 6.19 3.74
CA THR A 46 21.98 4.89 3.30
C THR A 46 20.47 4.88 3.17
N TYR A 47 19.78 5.49 4.12
CA TYR A 47 18.33 5.62 4.08
C TYR A 47 17.89 6.36 2.80
N GLN A 48 18.53 7.50 2.50
CA GLN A 48 18.21 8.26 1.29
C GLN A 48 18.46 7.47 0.01
N SER A 49 19.58 6.75 -0.08
CA SER A 49 19.93 5.93 -1.23
C SER A 49 18.90 4.82 -1.47
N ILE A 50 18.58 4.03 -0.43
CA ILE A 50 17.58 2.95 -0.52
C ILE A 50 16.20 3.51 -0.85
N TRP A 51 15.81 4.61 -0.22
CA TRP A 51 14.51 5.23 -0.48
C TRP A 51 14.37 5.75 -1.91
N GLN A 52 15.41 6.38 -2.46
CA GLN A 52 15.41 6.86 -3.84
C GLN A 52 15.30 5.69 -4.82
N GLN A 53 16.02 4.59 -4.58
CA GLN A 53 15.92 3.37 -5.39
C GLN A 53 14.50 2.79 -5.34
N MET A 54 13.95 2.55 -4.14
CA MET A 54 12.58 2.04 -3.98
C MET A 54 11.55 2.94 -4.67
N LYS A 55 11.67 4.27 -4.52
CA LYS A 55 10.76 5.22 -5.17
C LYS A 55 10.87 5.15 -6.69
N SER A 56 12.09 5.13 -7.23
CA SER A 56 12.31 5.07 -8.67
C SER A 56 11.78 3.78 -9.29
N GLU A 57 11.96 2.64 -8.62
CA GLU A 57 11.41 1.37 -9.07
C GLU A 57 9.89 1.37 -9.00
N THR A 58 9.30 1.99 -7.97
CA THR A 58 7.84 2.05 -7.85
C THR A 58 7.21 2.92 -8.95
N GLU A 59 7.85 4.04 -9.29
CA GLU A 59 7.44 4.90 -10.41
C GLU A 59 7.57 4.17 -11.75
N GLN A 60 8.69 3.47 -11.98
CA GLN A 60 8.88 2.64 -13.17
C GLN A 60 7.83 1.53 -13.28
N LEU A 61 7.52 0.83 -12.19
CA LEU A 61 6.49 -0.20 -12.17
C LEU A 61 5.10 0.37 -12.45
N GLN A 62 4.78 1.55 -11.91
CA GLN A 62 3.52 2.24 -12.23
C GLN A 62 3.45 2.60 -13.72
N GLU A 63 4.52 3.13 -14.29
CA GLU A 63 4.59 3.43 -15.72
C GLU A 63 4.43 2.17 -16.57
N GLU A 64 5.14 1.08 -16.25
CA GLU A 64 5.05 -0.20 -16.95
C GLU A 64 3.64 -0.78 -16.95
N LEU A 65 2.99 -0.78 -15.79
CA LEU A 65 1.63 -1.28 -15.64
C LEU A 65 0.63 -0.42 -16.43
N ASN A 66 0.83 0.90 -16.44
CA ASN A 66 -0.06 1.82 -17.15
C ASN A 66 0.20 1.90 -18.67
N LYS A 67 1.36 1.46 -19.18
CA LYS A 67 1.68 1.47 -20.62
C LYS A 67 0.63 0.76 -21.48
N ASN A 68 0.09 -0.37 -21.02
CA ASN A 68 -0.94 -1.10 -21.76
C ASN A 68 -2.23 -0.28 -21.89
N LEU A 69 -2.66 0.35 -20.79
CA LEU A 69 -3.85 1.21 -20.77
C LEU A 69 -3.65 2.47 -21.61
N PHE A 70 -2.50 3.10 -21.46
CA PHE A 70 -2.14 4.28 -22.26
C PHE A 70 -2.02 3.94 -23.74
N GLY A 71 -1.50 2.77 -24.10
CA GLY A 71 -1.48 2.26 -25.48
C GLY A 71 -2.89 2.15 -26.06
N SER A 72 -3.80 1.47 -25.36
CA SER A 72 -5.20 1.36 -25.79
C SER A 72 -5.92 2.71 -25.87
N LEU A 73 -5.66 3.62 -24.92
CA LEU A 73 -6.21 4.99 -24.95
C LEU A 73 -5.66 5.80 -26.13
N ILE A 74 -4.37 5.73 -26.40
CA ILE A 74 -3.74 6.44 -27.54
C ILE A 74 -4.30 5.90 -28.86
N GLU A 75 -4.44 4.58 -29.00
CA GLU A 75 -5.10 3.97 -30.17
C GLU A 75 -6.54 4.45 -30.34
N PHE A 76 -7.30 4.55 -29.25
CA PHE A 76 -8.65 5.11 -29.27
C PHE A 76 -8.66 6.57 -29.73
N LEU A 77 -7.80 7.41 -29.15
CA LEU A 77 -7.70 8.83 -29.50
C LEU A 77 -7.32 9.02 -30.98
N GLN A 78 -6.40 8.19 -31.50
CA GLN A 78 -6.04 8.19 -32.91
C GLN A 78 -7.20 7.77 -33.82
N LYS A 79 -7.98 6.75 -33.43
CA LYS A 79 -9.19 6.33 -34.16
C LYS A 79 -10.24 7.44 -34.19
N SER A 80 -10.55 8.05 -33.04
CA SER A 80 -11.51 9.15 -32.93
C SER A 80 -11.07 10.37 -33.77
N HIS A 81 -9.78 10.68 -33.78
CA HIS A 81 -9.25 11.80 -34.57
C HIS A 81 -9.29 11.53 -36.08
N SER A 82 -9.04 10.29 -36.52
CA SER A 82 -9.22 9.92 -37.94
C SER A 82 -10.66 10.11 -38.42
N GLY A 83 -11.63 9.92 -37.53
CA GLY A 83 -13.04 10.25 -37.77
C GLY A 83 -13.21 11.75 -38.04
N PHE A 84 -12.58 12.60 -37.22
CA PHE A 84 -12.63 14.06 -37.38
C PHE A 84 -12.03 14.54 -38.72
N GLN A 85 -10.89 13.98 -39.14
CA GLN A 85 -10.21 14.37 -40.40
C GLN A 85 -10.98 13.98 -41.67
N LYS A 86 -11.75 12.88 -41.62
CA LYS A 86 -12.57 12.41 -42.76
C LYS A 86 -13.82 13.28 -42.99
N ASN A 87 -14.17 14.17 -42.07
CA ASN A 87 -15.43 14.90 -42.02
C ASN A 87 -15.54 16.14 -42.95
N SER A 88 -14.75 16.25 -44.02
CA SER A 88 -14.77 17.46 -44.86
C SER A 88 -15.80 17.49 -45.99
N ARG A 89 -16.57 16.42 -46.31
CA ARG A 89 -17.40 16.42 -47.54
C ARG A 89 -18.82 15.82 -47.57
N ASP A 90 -19.34 15.09 -46.57
CA ASP A 90 -20.67 14.42 -46.71
C ASP A 90 -21.74 14.83 -45.66
N TRP A 91 -22.95 15.18 -46.14
CA TRP A 91 -24.10 15.68 -45.35
C TRP A 91 -24.68 14.66 -44.34
N GLY A 92 -24.56 13.35 -44.60
CA GLY A 92 -25.02 12.29 -43.67
C GLY A 92 -24.19 12.21 -42.37
N CYS A 93 -23.01 12.82 -42.34
CA CYS A 93 -22.17 12.88 -41.15
C CYS A 93 -22.60 13.98 -40.16
N GLN A 94 -23.47 14.93 -40.52
CA GLN A 94 -23.87 16.04 -39.62
C GLN A 94 -24.63 15.64 -38.36
N ILE A 95 -25.30 14.48 -38.37
CA ILE A 95 -25.91 13.91 -37.16
C ILE A 95 -24.87 13.24 -36.26
N LYS A 96 -23.85 12.58 -36.84
CA LYS A 96 -22.68 12.05 -36.11
C LYS A 96 -21.73 13.14 -35.62
N LEU A 97 -21.91 14.40 -36.06
CA LEU A 97 -21.06 15.53 -35.71
C LEU A 97 -21.35 16.14 -34.33
N ARG A 98 -22.39 15.70 -33.62
CA ARG A 98 -22.72 16.20 -32.28
C ARG A 98 -22.22 15.31 -31.14
N GLU A 99 -21.70 14.13 -31.46
CA GLU A 99 -21.21 13.20 -30.44
C GLU A 99 -19.78 13.54 -30.05
N ILE A 100 -19.57 13.80 -28.76
CA ILE A 100 -18.25 13.99 -28.18
C ILE A 100 -17.63 12.60 -27.96
N PRO A 101 -16.45 12.28 -28.53
CA PRO A 101 -15.74 11.06 -28.17
C PRO A 101 -15.31 11.18 -26.71
N THR A 102 -15.66 10.17 -25.93
CA THR A 102 -15.40 10.14 -24.49
C THR A 102 -14.80 8.80 -24.07
N ALA A 103 -13.69 8.85 -23.36
CA ALA A 103 -13.09 7.68 -22.73
C ALA A 103 -13.48 7.65 -21.26
N ALA A 104 -14.19 6.62 -20.82
CA ALA A 104 -14.52 6.41 -19.43
C ALA A 104 -13.47 5.48 -18.79
N LEU A 105 -12.58 6.06 -17.99
CA LEU A 105 -11.55 5.35 -17.25
C LEU A 105 -12.07 4.95 -15.86
N VAL A 106 -12.23 3.65 -15.67
CA VAL A 106 -12.55 3.06 -14.37
C VAL A 106 -11.23 2.83 -13.62
N LEU A 107 -10.90 3.75 -12.72
CA LEU A 107 -9.63 3.76 -12.00
C LEU A 107 -9.71 3.15 -10.59
N GLY A 108 -10.91 2.99 -10.03
CA GLY A 108 -11.12 2.42 -8.69
C GLY A 108 -11.17 3.46 -7.57
N VAL A 109 -11.33 3.00 -6.33
CA VAL A 109 -11.64 3.83 -5.15
C VAL A 109 -10.43 4.64 -4.63
N ASN A 110 -9.22 4.37 -5.13
CA ASN A 110 -7.96 4.98 -4.69
C ASN A 110 -7.69 6.37 -5.30
N VAL A 111 -8.46 7.37 -4.85
CA VAL A 111 -8.38 8.77 -5.36
C VAL A 111 -6.97 9.37 -5.35
N THR A 112 -6.13 9.03 -4.36
CA THR A 112 -4.77 9.59 -4.24
C THR A 112 -3.83 9.16 -5.37
N ASP A 113 -4.01 7.94 -5.87
CA ASP A 113 -3.11 7.35 -6.86
C ASP A 113 -3.42 7.87 -8.26
N HIS A 114 -4.68 8.26 -8.51
CA HIS A 114 -5.15 8.81 -9.78
C HIS A 114 -4.38 10.05 -10.20
N ASP A 115 -3.92 10.87 -9.25
CA ASP A 115 -3.14 12.05 -9.56
C ASP A 115 -1.81 11.72 -10.23
N LEU A 116 -1.15 10.60 -9.86
CA LEU A 116 0.07 10.17 -10.52
C LEU A 116 -0.25 9.58 -11.89
N THR A 117 -1.27 8.72 -11.99
CA THR A 117 -1.66 8.12 -13.28
C THR A 117 -2.09 9.17 -14.29
N PHE A 118 -2.79 10.21 -13.87
CA PHE A 118 -3.19 11.31 -14.75
C PHE A 118 -2.00 12.18 -15.16
N ARG A 119 -1.00 12.39 -14.30
CA ARG A 119 0.24 13.09 -14.71
C ARG A 119 0.98 12.30 -15.78
N SER A 120 1.19 11.00 -15.55
CA SER A 120 1.82 10.12 -16.54
C SER A 120 1.00 10.03 -17.83
N LEU A 121 -0.34 10.04 -17.75
CA LEU A 121 -1.21 10.11 -18.92
C LEU A 121 -1.03 11.44 -19.67
N THR A 122 -0.99 12.57 -18.96
CA THR A 122 -0.77 13.88 -19.58
C THR A 122 0.56 13.93 -20.32
N GLU A 123 1.64 13.46 -19.70
CA GLU A 123 2.97 13.37 -20.34
C GLU A 123 2.96 12.43 -21.56
N ALA A 124 2.33 11.26 -21.44
CA ALA A 124 2.21 10.31 -22.55
C ALA A 124 1.41 10.87 -23.73
N LEU A 125 0.32 11.61 -23.47
CA LEU A 125 -0.52 12.24 -24.49
C LEU A 125 0.17 13.43 -25.17
N GLN A 126 0.90 14.25 -24.40
CA GLN A 126 1.72 15.34 -24.93
C GLN A 126 2.80 14.85 -25.89
N ASN A 127 3.40 13.69 -25.61
CA ASN A 127 4.44 13.10 -26.44
C ASN A 127 3.91 12.43 -27.73
N SER A 128 2.68 11.92 -27.73
CA SER A 128 2.19 11.02 -28.79
C SER A 128 1.07 11.57 -29.67
N VAL A 129 0.12 12.32 -29.11
CA VAL A 129 -1.11 12.74 -29.81
C VAL A 129 -1.18 14.25 -29.92
N THR A 130 -1.24 14.97 -28.79
CA THR A 130 -1.48 16.42 -28.81
C THR A 130 -0.78 17.20 -27.72
N PRO A 131 -0.30 18.42 -28.03
CA PRO A 131 0.28 19.31 -27.02
C PRO A 131 -0.79 19.91 -26.08
N TYR A 132 -2.09 19.81 -26.40
CA TYR A 132 -3.18 20.41 -25.63
C TYR A 132 -3.91 19.37 -24.79
N VAL A 133 -3.43 19.18 -23.56
CA VAL A 133 -4.06 18.31 -22.56
C VAL A 133 -4.37 19.12 -21.31
N VAL A 134 -5.63 19.12 -20.90
CA VAL A 134 -6.15 19.88 -19.75
C VAL A 134 -6.63 18.90 -18.70
N SER A 135 -6.35 19.17 -17.42
CA SER A 135 -6.89 18.36 -16.33
C SER A 135 -7.66 19.24 -15.33
N LEU A 136 -8.95 18.95 -15.17
CA LEU A 136 -9.85 19.66 -14.26
C LEU A 136 -10.23 18.79 -13.07
N GLN A 137 -10.27 19.43 -11.90
CA GLN A 137 -10.78 18.87 -10.65
C GLN A 137 -12.14 19.49 -10.31
N ALA A 138 -13.01 18.75 -9.64
CA ALA A 138 -14.34 19.26 -9.31
C ALA A 138 -14.33 20.36 -8.24
N LYS A 139 -13.40 20.27 -7.27
CA LYS A 139 -13.19 21.30 -6.20
C LYS A 139 -12.99 22.70 -6.77
N ASP A 140 -12.46 22.73 -7.98
CA ASP A 140 -12.03 23.90 -8.71
C ASP A 140 -13.13 24.52 -9.57
N CYS A 141 -14.24 23.80 -9.76
CA CYS A 141 -15.31 24.15 -10.70
C CYS A 141 -16.71 24.04 -10.06
N PRO A 142 -17.11 24.98 -9.17
CA PRO A 142 -18.47 25.02 -8.64
C PRO A 142 -19.50 25.51 -9.66
N ASP A 143 -19.10 26.43 -10.55
CA ASP A 143 -19.95 27.02 -11.59
C ASP A 143 -19.33 26.85 -12.97
N ILE A 144 -20.16 26.92 -14.02
CA ILE A 144 -19.71 26.85 -15.41
C ILE A 144 -18.72 27.96 -15.79
N LYS A 145 -18.86 29.13 -15.18
CA LYS A 145 -17.93 30.25 -15.39
C LYS A 145 -16.53 29.91 -14.90
N HIS A 146 -16.42 29.31 -13.72
CA HIS A 146 -15.15 28.87 -13.15
C HIS A 146 -14.56 27.72 -13.95
N PHE A 147 -15.42 26.81 -14.44
CA PHE A 147 -15.02 25.72 -15.33
C PHE A 147 -14.38 26.25 -16.62
N LEU A 148 -15.05 27.16 -17.33
CA LEU A 148 -14.54 27.75 -18.57
C LEU A 148 -13.29 28.62 -18.32
N GLN A 149 -13.24 29.34 -17.20
CA GLN A 149 -12.05 30.12 -16.80
C GLN A 149 -10.81 29.23 -16.61
N LYS A 150 -10.97 28.08 -15.94
CA LYS A 150 -9.84 27.16 -15.72
C LYS A 150 -9.48 26.38 -16.97
N LEU A 151 -10.46 25.96 -17.76
CA LEU A 151 -10.22 25.33 -19.06
C LEU A 151 -9.38 26.25 -19.96
N THR A 152 -9.78 27.52 -20.08
CA THR A 152 -9.06 28.50 -20.89
C THR A 152 -7.71 28.84 -20.29
N SER A 153 -7.58 29.03 -18.97
CA SER A 153 -6.27 29.31 -18.35
C SER A 153 -5.28 28.19 -18.63
N GLN A 154 -5.67 26.94 -18.42
CA GLN A 154 -4.80 25.78 -18.64
C GLN A 154 -4.43 25.58 -20.11
N LEU A 155 -5.34 25.88 -21.05
CA LEU A 155 -5.03 25.83 -22.49
C LEU A 155 -4.05 26.92 -22.93
N MET A 156 -4.15 28.11 -22.33
CA MET A 156 -3.18 29.18 -22.55
C MET A 156 -1.80 28.82 -21.96
N ASP A 157 -1.78 28.21 -20.77
CA ASP A 157 -0.55 27.78 -20.09
C ASP A 157 0.14 26.62 -20.82
N CYS A 158 -0.61 25.67 -21.41
CA CYS A 158 -0.05 24.56 -22.21
C CYS A 158 0.79 25.04 -23.41
N ASN A 159 0.48 26.21 -23.98
CA ASN A 159 1.29 26.81 -25.05
C ASN A 159 2.64 27.36 -24.55
N VAL A 160 2.75 27.66 -23.26
CA VAL A 160 3.97 28.23 -22.64
C VAL A 160 4.94 27.12 -22.22
N ASP A 161 4.41 25.98 -21.75
CA ASP A 161 5.23 24.85 -21.28
C ASP A 161 6.02 24.15 -22.40
N VAL A 162 5.52 24.16 -23.64
CA VAL A 162 6.25 23.60 -24.81
C VAL A 162 7.42 24.49 -25.24
N LEU A 163 7.45 25.77 -24.85
CA LEU A 163 8.41 26.75 -25.36
C LEU A 163 9.47 27.25 -24.36
N SER A 164 9.42 26.90 -23.08
CA SER A 164 10.43 27.43 -22.14
C SER A 164 10.64 26.60 -20.85
N LYS A 165 11.75 25.85 -20.80
CA LYS A 165 12.51 25.66 -19.56
C LYS A 165 13.42 26.87 -19.38
N GLU A 166 12.86 28.02 -18.98
CA GLU A 166 13.62 29.06 -18.30
C GLU A 166 12.68 29.91 -17.44
N LYS A 167 13.06 30.03 -16.18
CA LYS A 167 12.28 30.61 -15.09
C LYS A 167 12.01 32.10 -15.37
N GLU A 168 10.75 32.50 -15.27
CA GLU A 168 10.31 33.50 -14.29
C GLU A 168 8.78 33.57 -14.30
N SER A 169 8.20 33.30 -13.14
CA SER A 169 6.79 33.47 -12.83
C SER A 169 6.42 34.95 -12.93
N VAL A 170 6.09 35.43 -14.12
CA VAL A 170 5.38 36.69 -14.29
C VAL A 170 3.90 36.39 -14.03
N GLN A 171 3.43 36.82 -12.86
CA GLN A 171 2.01 36.88 -12.53
C GLN A 171 1.29 37.76 -13.55
N PHE A 172 0.81 37.17 -14.65
CA PHE A 172 -0.26 37.79 -15.41
C PHE A 172 -1.52 37.71 -14.55
N THR A 173 -1.80 38.80 -13.86
CA THR A 173 -3.08 39.04 -13.21
C THR A 173 -4.17 38.93 -14.28
N GLN A 174 -4.83 37.77 -14.36
CA GLN A 174 -6.01 37.55 -15.17
C GLN A 174 -7.13 38.44 -14.62
N LYS A 175 -7.15 39.70 -15.05
CA LYS A 175 -8.33 40.55 -14.93
C LYS A 175 -9.49 39.78 -15.57
N LYS A 176 -10.64 39.81 -14.91
CA LYS A 176 -11.92 39.17 -15.29
C LYS A 176 -12.28 39.43 -16.76
N ILE A 177 -11.67 38.71 -17.69
CA ILE A 177 -12.11 38.63 -19.08
C ILE A 177 -13.32 37.69 -19.06
N GLN A 178 -14.36 38.06 -19.80
CA GLN A 178 -15.51 37.17 -20.01
C GLN A 178 -15.04 36.05 -20.93
N TYR A 179 -14.70 34.91 -20.35
CA TYR A 179 -14.36 33.71 -21.11
C TYR A 179 -15.65 33.13 -21.66
N SER A 180 -15.93 33.42 -22.93
CA SER A 180 -16.96 32.75 -23.71
C SER A 180 -16.33 31.60 -24.50
N VAL A 181 -17.15 30.62 -24.90
CA VAL A 181 -16.67 29.53 -25.75
C VAL A 181 -16.23 30.02 -27.14
N ASP A 182 -16.78 31.15 -27.60
CA ASP A 182 -16.34 31.85 -28.82
C ASP A 182 -14.91 32.44 -28.69
N SER A 183 -14.53 32.85 -27.48
CA SER A 183 -13.14 33.25 -27.20
C SER A 183 -12.18 32.06 -27.28
N LEU A 184 -12.66 30.86 -26.94
CA LEU A 184 -11.87 29.62 -27.04
C LEU A 184 -11.75 29.14 -28.48
N SER A 185 -12.83 29.17 -29.27
CA SER A 185 -12.79 28.79 -30.68
C SER A 185 -11.92 29.75 -31.50
N SER A 186 -12.05 31.06 -31.28
CA SER A 186 -11.18 32.06 -31.91
C SER A 186 -9.71 31.89 -31.52
N TRP A 187 -9.42 31.57 -30.26
CA TRP A 187 -8.06 31.23 -29.84
C TRP A 187 -7.54 29.97 -30.54
N TYR A 188 -8.32 28.89 -30.55
CA TYR A 188 -7.93 27.62 -31.17
C TYR A 188 -7.67 27.78 -32.67
N MET A 189 -8.53 28.54 -33.36
CA MET A 189 -8.35 28.89 -34.77
C MET A 189 -7.10 29.74 -35.01
N ASN A 190 -6.74 30.65 -34.10
CA ASN A 190 -5.52 31.43 -34.21
C ASN A 190 -4.26 30.58 -34.00
N VAL A 191 -4.31 29.61 -33.10
CA VAL A 191 -3.18 28.72 -32.79
C VAL A 191 -2.95 27.71 -33.91
N THR A 192 -4.01 27.07 -34.41
CA THR A 192 -3.93 26.12 -35.54
C THR A 192 -3.50 26.79 -36.85
N ARG A 193 -3.89 28.05 -37.07
CA ARG A 193 -3.42 28.84 -38.23
C ARG A 193 -1.95 29.26 -38.15
N LYS A 194 -1.38 29.45 -36.95
CA LYS A 194 0.04 29.84 -36.78
C LYS A 194 1.02 28.71 -37.11
N THR A 195 0.61 27.46 -37.07
CA THR A 195 1.41 26.29 -37.48
C THR A 195 1.55 26.08 -38.99
N GLU A 196 0.87 26.90 -39.81
CA GLU A 196 1.02 26.90 -41.29
C GLU A 196 1.80 28.15 -41.77
N PRO A 197 3.15 28.21 -41.66
CA PRO A 197 3.92 29.22 -42.38
C PRO A 197 4.14 28.79 -43.83
N LYS A 198 3.60 29.58 -44.75
CA LYS A 198 3.83 29.52 -46.21
C LYS A 198 5.33 29.50 -46.55
N MET A 199 5.89 28.35 -46.95
CA MET A 199 7.14 28.28 -47.74
C MET A 199 7.08 27.14 -48.79
N PRO A 200 7.78 27.28 -49.94
CA PRO A 200 7.46 26.52 -51.15
C PRO A 200 8.06 25.10 -51.13
N ARG A 201 7.23 24.16 -51.60
CA ARG A 201 7.48 22.74 -51.87
C ARG A 201 8.90 22.41 -52.37
N LYS A 202 9.81 21.92 -51.50
CA LYS A 202 10.81 20.88 -51.86
C LYS A 202 11.22 20.04 -50.63
N LYS A 203 10.73 18.80 -50.62
CA LYS A 203 11.38 17.55 -50.13
C LYS A 203 12.01 17.59 -48.72
N ARG A 204 11.24 17.22 -47.68
CA ARG A 204 11.78 16.58 -46.46
C ARG A 204 10.81 15.54 -45.90
N THR A 205 11.41 14.41 -45.53
CA THR A 205 10.87 13.24 -44.87
C THR A 205 10.88 13.45 -43.36
N SER A 206 9.72 13.65 -42.76
CA SER A 206 9.32 13.27 -41.39
C SER A 206 7.88 13.75 -41.19
N SER A 207 7.03 12.81 -40.77
CA SER A 207 5.57 12.90 -40.65
C SER A 207 5.05 14.17 -39.96
N SER A 208 4.52 15.12 -40.75
CA SER A 208 3.61 16.17 -40.28
C SER A 208 2.17 15.64 -40.35
N GLN A 209 1.70 14.97 -39.29
CA GLN A 209 0.49 14.15 -39.34
C GLN A 209 -0.81 14.81 -38.83
N TRP A 210 -0.79 16.05 -38.32
CA TRP A 210 -1.94 16.60 -37.57
C TRP A 210 -2.34 17.99 -38.10
N GLN A 211 -3.45 18.07 -38.86
CA GLN A 211 -4.00 19.34 -39.39
C GLN A 211 -4.80 20.13 -38.34
N SER A 212 -5.26 19.49 -37.26
CA SER A 212 -5.90 20.14 -36.11
C SER A 212 -5.77 19.25 -34.87
N PRO A 213 -4.85 19.52 -33.94
CA PRO A 213 -4.66 18.66 -32.77
C PRO A 213 -5.91 18.70 -31.87
N PRO A 214 -6.53 17.56 -31.52
CA PRO A 214 -7.63 17.53 -30.56
C PRO A 214 -7.24 18.08 -29.18
N VAL A 215 -8.16 18.79 -28.54
CA VAL A 215 -8.00 19.18 -27.15
C VAL A 215 -8.56 18.07 -26.27
N VAL A 216 -7.67 17.46 -25.48
CA VAL A 216 -8.06 16.42 -24.54
C VAL A 216 -8.34 17.04 -23.18
N LEU A 217 -9.56 16.85 -22.69
CA LEU A 217 -9.99 17.32 -21.38
C LEU A 217 -10.19 16.14 -20.43
N ILE A 218 -9.35 16.06 -19.42
CA ILE A 218 -9.38 15.05 -18.36
C ILE A 218 -10.18 15.61 -17.19
N LEU A 219 -11.33 14.98 -16.90
CA LEU A 219 -12.10 15.22 -15.69
C LEU A 219 -11.71 14.17 -14.66
N LYS A 220 -10.88 14.54 -13.67
CA LYS A 220 -10.30 13.57 -12.72
C LYS A 220 -11.35 12.87 -11.86
N ASP A 221 -12.33 13.62 -11.36
CA ASP A 221 -13.31 13.14 -10.37
C ASP A 221 -14.75 13.43 -10.82
N MET A 222 -15.26 12.67 -11.80
CA MET A 222 -16.62 12.88 -12.35
C MET A 222 -17.73 12.85 -11.29
N GLU A 223 -17.58 12.02 -10.25
CA GLU A 223 -18.59 11.80 -9.21
C GLU A 223 -18.83 13.04 -8.32
N SER A 224 -17.81 13.90 -8.22
CA SER A 224 -17.84 15.08 -7.35
C SER A 224 -18.28 16.36 -8.06
N PHE A 225 -18.46 16.33 -9.39
CA PHE A 225 -18.97 17.48 -10.12
C PHE A 225 -20.47 17.68 -9.87
N THR A 226 -20.87 18.95 -9.81
CA THR A 226 -22.28 19.31 -9.82
C THR A 226 -22.90 18.93 -11.17
N THR A 227 -24.02 18.21 -11.14
CA THR A 227 -24.69 17.68 -12.34
C THR A 227 -25.03 18.77 -13.36
N LYS A 228 -25.47 19.94 -12.91
CA LYS A 228 -25.82 21.08 -13.79
C LYS A 228 -24.63 21.56 -14.62
N VAL A 229 -23.48 21.81 -13.98
CA VAL A 229 -22.27 22.29 -14.67
C VAL A 229 -21.79 21.30 -15.72
N LEU A 230 -21.82 20.00 -15.41
CA LEU A 230 -21.41 18.96 -16.33
C LEU A 230 -22.36 18.85 -17.53
N GLN A 231 -23.69 18.88 -17.30
CA GLN A 231 -24.70 18.83 -18.36
C GLN A 231 -24.60 20.04 -19.28
N ASP A 232 -24.55 21.25 -18.71
CA ASP A 232 -24.44 22.49 -19.46
C ASP A 232 -23.14 22.51 -20.28
N PHE A 233 -22.02 22.07 -19.70
CA PHE A 233 -20.75 22.01 -20.41
C PHE A 233 -20.78 21.01 -21.58
N ILE A 234 -21.38 19.83 -21.42
CA ILE A 234 -21.48 18.85 -22.52
C ILE A 234 -22.38 19.38 -23.64
N ILE A 235 -23.51 20.01 -23.31
CA ILE A 235 -24.41 20.61 -24.30
C ILE A 235 -23.69 21.72 -25.07
N ILE A 236 -22.98 22.60 -24.37
CA ILE A 236 -22.19 23.67 -24.98
C ILE A 236 -21.06 23.08 -25.84
N GLY A 237 -20.32 22.10 -25.31
CA GLY A 237 -19.24 21.42 -26.01
C GLY A 237 -19.70 20.76 -27.32
N SER A 238 -20.85 20.07 -27.28
CA SER A 238 -21.47 19.42 -28.44
C SER A 238 -21.82 20.40 -29.57
N GLN A 239 -22.27 21.61 -29.24
CA GLN A 239 -22.59 22.64 -30.22
C GLN A 239 -21.34 23.20 -30.92
N HIS A 240 -20.20 23.24 -30.23
CA HIS A 240 -18.96 23.85 -30.71
C HIS A 240 -17.93 22.85 -31.29
N LEU A 241 -18.29 21.57 -31.47
CA LEU A 241 -17.35 20.54 -31.95
C LEU A 241 -16.76 20.81 -33.33
N HIS A 242 -17.47 21.54 -34.20
CA HIS A 242 -16.99 21.88 -35.54
C HIS A 242 -15.76 22.79 -35.54
N GLU A 243 -15.68 23.68 -34.57
CA GLU A 243 -14.59 24.66 -34.43
C GLU A 243 -13.53 24.18 -33.44
N PHE A 244 -13.93 23.29 -32.53
CA PHE A 244 -13.11 22.85 -31.41
C PHE A 244 -13.21 21.32 -31.22
N PRO A 245 -12.23 20.53 -31.72
CA PRO A 245 -12.21 19.09 -31.54
C PRO A 245 -11.92 18.73 -30.08
N LEU A 246 -12.99 18.54 -29.30
CA LEU A 246 -12.94 18.19 -27.88
C LEU A 246 -13.02 16.67 -27.70
N ILE A 247 -12.13 16.11 -26.87
CA ILE A 247 -12.22 14.73 -26.40
C ILE A 247 -12.27 14.75 -24.87
N LEU A 248 -13.21 14.02 -24.28
CA LEU A 248 -13.34 13.96 -22.82
C LEU A 248 -12.78 12.64 -22.29
N ILE A 249 -12.03 12.72 -21.19
CA ILE A 249 -11.61 11.56 -20.42
C ILE A 249 -12.26 11.67 -19.04
N PHE A 250 -13.09 10.70 -18.69
CA PHE A 250 -13.76 10.62 -17.40
C PHE A 250 -12.98 9.72 -16.45
N GLY A 251 -12.46 10.28 -15.37
CA GLY A 251 -11.99 9.53 -14.22
C GLY A 251 -13.17 9.09 -13.35
N ILE A 252 -13.42 7.78 -13.32
CA ILE A 252 -14.50 7.16 -12.55
C ILE A 252 -13.88 6.27 -11.48
N ALA A 253 -14.27 6.50 -10.23
CA ALA A 253 -13.83 5.69 -9.11
C ALA A 253 -14.66 4.41 -8.97
N THR A 254 -15.97 4.51 -9.20
CA THR A 254 -16.92 3.40 -9.02
C THR A 254 -17.17 2.61 -10.30
N SER A 255 -18.44 2.46 -10.70
CA SER A 255 -18.89 1.71 -11.88
C SER A 255 -19.45 2.68 -12.92
N PRO A 256 -19.47 2.31 -14.21
CA PRO A 256 -19.97 3.21 -15.26
C PRO A 256 -21.46 3.58 -15.11
N ILE A 257 -22.21 2.90 -14.24
CA ILE A 257 -23.59 3.25 -13.86
C ILE A 257 -23.67 4.69 -13.34
N ILE A 258 -22.60 5.21 -12.73
CA ILE A 258 -22.56 6.59 -12.25
C ILE A 258 -22.76 7.61 -13.38
N ILE A 259 -22.28 7.31 -14.60
CA ILE A 259 -22.47 8.17 -15.77
C ILE A 259 -23.97 8.33 -16.04
N HIS A 260 -24.70 7.22 -16.07
CA HIS A 260 -26.15 7.22 -16.29
C HIS A 260 -26.94 7.87 -15.14
N ARG A 261 -26.38 7.92 -13.92
CA ARG A 261 -27.01 8.61 -12.79
C ARG A 261 -26.78 10.12 -12.84
N LEU A 262 -25.59 10.57 -13.24
CA LEU A 262 -25.23 11.99 -13.30
C LEU A 262 -25.75 12.67 -14.57
N LEU A 263 -25.70 11.95 -15.70
CA LEU A 263 -26.10 12.45 -17.01
C LEU A 263 -27.48 11.88 -17.38
N PRO A 264 -28.48 12.74 -17.64
CA PRO A 264 -29.75 12.28 -18.18
C PRO A 264 -29.54 11.72 -19.59
N HIS A 265 -30.48 10.89 -20.05
CA HIS A 265 -30.42 10.24 -21.36
C HIS A 265 -30.20 11.25 -22.51
N ALA A 266 -30.80 12.44 -22.43
CA ALA A 266 -30.62 13.50 -23.42
C ALA A 266 -29.15 13.93 -23.59
N VAL A 267 -28.36 13.96 -22.51
CA VAL A 267 -26.94 14.34 -22.54
C VAL A 267 -26.07 13.12 -22.84
N SER A 268 -26.44 11.93 -22.33
CA SER A 268 -25.72 10.69 -22.62
C SER A 268 -25.72 10.35 -24.12
N SER A 269 -26.80 10.66 -24.86
CA SER A 269 -26.84 10.47 -26.32
C SER A 269 -25.89 11.39 -27.09
N LEU A 270 -25.33 12.42 -26.46
CA LEU A 270 -24.33 13.31 -27.07
C LEU A 270 -22.90 12.81 -26.87
N LEU A 271 -22.70 11.68 -26.19
CA LEU A 271 -21.38 11.14 -25.89
C LEU A 271 -21.20 9.78 -26.59
N CYS A 272 -20.09 9.62 -27.29
CA CYS A 272 -19.63 8.31 -27.74
C CYS A 272 -18.67 7.76 -26.66
N ILE A 273 -19.18 6.92 -25.77
CA ILE A 273 -18.43 6.41 -24.61
C ILE A 273 -17.76 5.08 -24.95
N GLU A 274 -16.44 5.01 -24.80
CA GLU A 274 -15.69 3.76 -24.72
C GLU A 274 -15.18 3.54 -23.28
N LEU A 275 -15.31 2.31 -22.79
CA LEU A 275 -14.95 1.94 -21.42
C LEU A 275 -13.53 1.39 -21.37
N PHE A 276 -12.71 1.99 -20.52
CA PHE A 276 -11.35 1.55 -20.23
C PHE A 276 -11.28 1.14 -18.77
N GLN A 277 -10.88 -0.09 -18.52
CA GLN A 277 -10.71 -0.60 -17.17
C GLN A 277 -9.23 -0.54 -16.78
N SER A 278 -8.93 0.13 -15.67
CA SER A 278 -7.61 0.09 -15.08
C SER A 278 -7.36 -1.20 -14.31
N LEU A 279 -6.08 -1.45 -14.02
CA LEU A 279 -5.64 -2.57 -13.21
C LEU A 279 -6.19 -2.47 -11.78
N SER A 280 -6.42 -3.61 -11.15
CA SER A 280 -6.88 -3.63 -9.77
C SER A 280 -5.77 -3.20 -8.80
N CYS A 281 -6.11 -2.41 -7.79
CA CYS A 281 -5.17 -2.02 -6.72
C CYS A 281 -4.55 -3.24 -6.02
N LYS A 282 -5.28 -4.36 -5.94
CA LYS A 282 -4.78 -5.61 -5.35
C LYS A 282 -3.65 -6.23 -6.17
N GLU A 283 -3.78 -6.21 -7.49
CA GLU A 283 -2.75 -6.70 -8.41
C GLU A 283 -1.53 -5.79 -8.37
N HIS A 284 -1.75 -4.47 -8.40
CA HIS A 284 -0.67 -3.50 -8.25
C HIS A 284 0.09 -3.68 -6.94
N LEU A 285 -0.60 -3.88 -5.81
CA LEU A 285 0.05 -4.15 -4.54
C LEU A 285 0.88 -5.44 -4.62
N THR A 286 0.36 -6.52 -5.21
CA THR A 286 1.13 -7.76 -5.33
C THR A 286 2.38 -7.60 -6.17
N THR A 287 2.31 -6.85 -7.28
CA THR A 287 3.47 -6.57 -8.11
C THR A 287 4.48 -5.70 -7.39
N VAL A 288 4.02 -4.69 -6.65
CA VAL A 288 4.89 -3.82 -5.84
C VAL A 288 5.57 -4.61 -4.73
N LEU A 289 4.84 -5.48 -4.03
CA LEU A 289 5.41 -6.34 -2.98
C LEU A 289 6.45 -7.32 -3.55
N ASP A 290 6.17 -7.95 -4.70
CA ASP A 290 7.10 -8.89 -5.34
C ASP A 290 8.38 -8.20 -5.83
N LYS A 291 8.26 -6.99 -6.36
CA LYS A 291 9.41 -6.25 -6.90
C LYS A 291 10.20 -5.48 -5.85
N LEU A 292 9.55 -4.95 -4.81
CA LEU A 292 10.25 -4.19 -3.76
C LEU A 292 10.68 -5.06 -2.58
N LEU A 293 9.78 -5.85 -1.99
CA LEU A 293 10.10 -6.57 -0.75
C LEU A 293 10.73 -7.94 -1.02
N LEU A 294 10.24 -8.66 -2.03
CA LEU A 294 10.67 -10.03 -2.36
C LEU A 294 11.89 -10.09 -3.29
N THR A 295 12.57 -8.95 -3.52
CA THR A 295 13.84 -8.90 -4.25
C THR A 295 15.03 -8.91 -3.31
N THR A 296 16.13 -9.53 -3.73
CA THR A 296 17.40 -9.53 -2.98
C THR A 296 18.20 -8.25 -3.14
N GLN A 297 17.76 -7.37 -4.04
CA GLN A 297 18.38 -6.08 -4.33
C GLN A 297 18.34 -5.15 -3.10
N PHE A 298 17.23 -5.16 -2.37
CA PHE A 298 17.12 -4.38 -1.14
C PHE A 298 17.53 -5.20 0.08
N PRO A 299 18.53 -4.73 0.84
CA PRO A 299 18.96 -5.38 2.08
C PRO A 299 17.88 -5.25 3.18
N PHE A 300 17.12 -4.17 3.17
CA PHE A 300 16.06 -3.92 4.14
C PHE A 300 14.88 -4.88 3.97
N LYS A 301 14.42 -5.48 5.07
CA LYS A 301 13.27 -6.37 5.13
C LYS A 301 12.34 -6.02 6.29
N LEU A 302 11.08 -6.39 6.13
CA LEU A 302 10.05 -6.21 7.16
C LEU A 302 9.85 -7.51 7.93
N SER A 303 9.65 -7.39 9.24
CA SER A 303 9.08 -8.48 10.04
C SER A 303 7.63 -8.73 9.65
N ASP A 304 7.16 -9.94 9.97
CA ASP A 304 5.81 -10.41 9.75
C ASP A 304 4.75 -9.42 10.28
N LYS A 305 4.82 -9.10 11.59
CA LYS A 305 3.83 -8.24 12.24
C LYS A 305 3.70 -6.87 11.58
N VAL A 306 4.82 -6.31 11.10
CA VAL A 306 4.83 -5.04 10.37
C VAL A 306 4.14 -5.20 9.02
N LEU A 307 4.47 -6.26 8.28
CA LEU A 307 3.85 -6.54 6.99
C LEU A 307 2.35 -6.81 7.13
N GLN A 308 1.92 -7.55 8.15
CA GLN A 308 0.51 -7.75 8.48
C GLN A 308 -0.18 -6.43 8.76
N ILE A 309 0.39 -5.53 9.56
CA ILE A 309 -0.23 -4.23 9.84
C ILE A 309 -0.37 -3.40 8.55
N LEU A 310 0.68 -3.32 7.74
CA LEU A 310 0.64 -2.55 6.49
C LEU A 310 -0.36 -3.15 5.48
N THR A 311 -0.41 -4.47 5.35
CA THR A 311 -1.38 -5.14 4.49
C THR A 311 -2.80 -5.05 5.03
N ASN A 312 -3.00 -5.08 6.35
CA ASN A 312 -4.30 -4.86 6.99
C ASN A 312 -4.80 -3.43 6.77
N ILE A 313 -3.92 -2.43 6.88
CA ILE A 313 -4.25 -1.03 6.56
C ILE A 313 -4.71 -0.94 5.09
N PHE A 314 -4.00 -1.61 4.17
CA PHE A 314 -4.35 -1.59 2.77
C PHE A 314 -5.67 -2.32 2.43
N LEU A 315 -5.88 -3.52 3.00
CA LEU A 315 -7.01 -4.38 2.62
C LEU A 315 -8.31 -4.00 3.33
N TYR A 316 -8.24 -3.54 4.59
CA TYR A 316 -9.42 -3.26 5.41
C TYR A 316 -9.78 -1.77 5.49
N HIS A 317 -8.81 -0.85 5.33
CA HIS A 317 -9.08 0.58 5.42
C HIS A 317 -9.06 1.22 4.03
N ASP A 318 -7.88 1.33 3.41
CA ASP A 318 -7.70 2.11 2.19
C ASP A 318 -6.94 1.29 1.13
N PHE A 319 -7.52 1.07 -0.05
CA PHE A 319 -6.82 0.49 -1.20
C PHE A 319 -5.80 1.45 -1.86
N SER A 320 -5.14 2.31 -1.08
CA SER A 320 -4.17 3.30 -1.54
C SER A 320 -2.75 2.75 -1.47
N ILE A 321 -2.08 2.71 -2.62
CA ILE A 321 -0.70 2.24 -2.72
C ILE A 321 0.25 3.31 -2.18
N GLN A 322 -0.07 4.59 -2.34
CA GLN A 322 0.72 5.68 -1.75
C GLN A 322 0.78 5.60 -0.23
N ASN A 323 -0.32 5.23 0.44
CA ASN A 323 -0.31 5.03 1.89
C ASN A 323 0.58 3.85 2.28
N PHE A 324 0.54 2.77 1.50
CA PHE A 324 1.43 1.62 1.69
C PHE A 324 2.91 2.03 1.52
N ILE A 325 3.25 2.77 0.47
CA ILE A 325 4.61 3.29 0.22
C ILE A 325 5.07 4.24 1.34
N LYS A 326 4.20 5.13 1.84
CA LYS A 326 4.51 5.98 3.00
C LYS A 326 4.71 5.14 4.27
N GLY A 327 3.95 4.07 4.44
CA GLY A 327 4.13 3.11 5.53
C GLY A 327 5.48 2.39 5.45
N LEU A 328 5.91 1.99 4.24
CA LEU A 328 7.26 1.47 4.00
C LEU A 328 8.34 2.51 4.30
N GLN A 329 8.15 3.75 3.86
CA GLN A 329 9.06 4.86 4.14
C GLN A 329 9.23 5.10 5.64
N LEU A 330 8.12 5.10 6.39
CA LEU A 330 8.14 5.27 7.84
C LEU A 330 8.82 4.08 8.53
N SER A 331 8.58 2.85 8.05
CA SER A 331 9.25 1.65 8.58
C SER A 331 10.76 1.70 8.34
N LEU A 332 11.18 2.13 7.15
CA LEU A 332 12.58 2.32 6.78
C LEU A 332 13.23 3.39 7.66
N LEU A 333 12.56 4.53 7.84
CA LEU A 333 13.06 5.63 8.66
C LEU A 333 13.21 5.20 10.13
N GLU A 334 12.20 4.55 10.70
CA GLU A 334 12.22 4.09 12.10
C GLU A 334 13.31 3.03 12.32
N HIS A 335 13.56 2.15 11.35
CA HIS A 335 14.64 1.16 11.41
C HIS A 335 16.03 1.81 11.48
N PHE A 336 16.30 2.77 10.59
CA PHE A 336 17.59 3.47 10.58
C PHE A 336 17.76 4.44 11.76
N TYR A 337 16.65 4.96 12.30
CA TYR A 337 16.66 5.85 13.46
C TYR A 337 16.87 5.09 14.79
N SER A 338 16.18 3.97 14.97
CA SER A 338 16.19 3.21 16.23
C SER A 338 17.47 2.40 16.44
N GLN A 339 18.00 1.76 15.39
CA GLN A 339 19.07 0.79 15.53
C GLN A 339 20.42 1.29 15.00
N PRO A 340 21.49 1.26 15.83
CA PRO A 340 22.81 1.67 15.40
C PRO A 340 23.43 0.81 14.31
N LEU A 341 23.18 -0.49 14.43
CA LEU A 341 23.77 -1.51 13.58
C LEU A 341 23.19 -1.52 12.17
N SER A 342 22.08 -0.82 11.92
CA SER A 342 21.47 -0.69 10.60
C SER A 342 22.40 -0.04 9.58
N VAL A 343 23.51 0.58 10.01
CA VAL A 343 24.59 1.01 9.11
C VAL A 343 25.18 -0.13 8.27
N LEU A 344 25.06 -1.38 8.75
CA LEU A 344 25.51 -2.59 8.04
C LEU A 344 24.50 -3.07 6.98
N CYS A 345 23.29 -2.51 6.96
CA CYS A 345 22.23 -2.83 5.99
C CYS A 345 22.54 -2.18 4.63
N CYS A 346 23.56 -2.69 3.94
CA CYS A 346 23.99 -2.26 2.61
C CYS A 346 24.30 -3.48 1.73
N ASN A 347 24.70 -3.21 0.48
CA ASN A 347 25.24 -4.25 -0.38
C ASN A 347 26.47 -4.89 0.26
N LEU A 348 26.66 -6.21 0.07
CA LEU A 348 27.79 -7.00 0.59
C LEU A 348 29.17 -6.30 0.54
N PRO A 349 29.62 -5.70 -0.58
CA PRO A 349 30.93 -5.04 -0.62
C PRO A 349 31.01 -3.78 0.25
N GLU A 350 29.93 -3.03 0.37
CA GLU A 350 29.87 -1.82 1.22
C GLU A 350 29.75 -2.20 2.69
N ALA A 351 28.96 -3.23 3.01
CA ALA A 351 28.85 -3.78 4.35
C ALA A 351 30.22 -4.23 4.87
N LYS A 352 31.00 -4.98 4.07
CA LYS A 352 32.37 -5.39 4.43
C LYS A 352 33.29 -4.21 4.73
N ARG A 353 33.25 -3.17 3.90
CA ARG A 353 34.04 -1.94 4.15
C ARG A 353 33.64 -1.30 5.48
N ARG A 354 32.35 -1.17 5.75
CA ARG A 354 31.84 -0.61 7.00
C ARG A 354 32.26 -1.43 8.22
N ILE A 355 32.28 -2.77 8.11
CA ILE A 355 32.72 -3.67 9.19
C ILE A 355 34.17 -3.42 9.60
N HIS A 356 35.05 -3.19 8.62
CA HIS A 356 36.45 -2.87 8.92
C HIS A 356 36.58 -1.58 9.75
N PHE A 357 35.76 -0.56 9.46
CA PHE A 357 35.77 0.73 10.14
C PHE A 357 34.88 0.83 11.39
N LEU A 358 34.29 -0.27 11.88
CA LEU A 358 33.44 -0.22 13.09
C LEU A 358 34.21 0.24 14.33
N SER A 359 33.55 1.06 15.14
CA SER A 359 34.02 1.47 16.47
C SER A 359 33.73 0.41 17.54
N ASP A 360 34.43 0.52 18.66
CA ASP A 360 34.31 -0.41 19.79
C ASP A 360 32.87 -0.45 20.35
N ASN A 361 32.19 0.71 20.38
CA ASN A 361 30.79 0.83 20.78
C ASN A 361 29.85 0.05 19.86
N GLN A 362 30.11 0.07 18.54
CA GLN A 362 29.34 -0.70 17.57
C GLN A 362 29.60 -2.20 17.73
N CYS A 363 30.85 -2.60 17.99
CA CYS A 363 31.19 -3.98 18.34
C CYS A 363 30.45 -4.46 19.59
N GLU A 364 30.35 -3.63 20.63
CA GLU A 364 29.53 -3.94 21.80
C GLU A 364 28.04 -4.08 21.46
N ASN A 365 27.52 -3.20 20.61
CA ASN A 365 26.11 -3.28 20.18
C ASN A 365 25.83 -4.59 19.43
N ILE A 366 26.76 -5.06 18.59
CA ILE A 366 26.66 -6.38 17.94
C ILE A 366 26.60 -7.49 18.99
N ARG A 367 27.47 -7.45 20.02
CA ARG A 367 27.47 -8.43 21.12
C ARG A 367 26.18 -8.40 21.95
N ARG A 368 25.52 -7.24 22.05
CA ARG A 368 24.25 -7.09 22.80
C ARG A 368 23.06 -7.71 22.08
N LEU A 369 23.18 -8.02 20.79
CA LEU A 369 22.07 -8.49 19.99
C LEU A 369 21.58 -9.90 20.39
N PRO A 370 20.25 -10.14 20.51
CA PRO A 370 19.72 -11.43 20.92
C PRO A 370 20.13 -12.58 20.00
N SER A 371 20.07 -12.39 18.68
CA SER A 371 20.48 -13.41 17.71
C SER A 371 21.96 -13.77 17.82
N PHE A 372 22.82 -12.77 18.05
CA PHE A 372 24.25 -13.00 18.25
C PHE A 372 24.54 -13.73 19.55
N ARG A 373 23.81 -13.46 20.63
CA ARG A 373 23.93 -14.23 21.88
C ARG A 373 23.59 -15.71 21.69
N ARG A 374 22.49 -16.00 20.98
CA ARG A 374 22.11 -17.38 20.62
C ARG A 374 23.16 -18.06 19.75
N TYR A 375 23.84 -17.31 18.87
CA TYR A 375 24.93 -17.83 18.07
C TYR A 375 26.14 -18.21 18.92
N VAL A 376 26.54 -17.32 19.84
CA VAL A 376 27.65 -17.54 20.76
C VAL A 376 27.40 -18.74 21.67
N GLU A 377 26.16 -18.94 22.14
CA GLU A 377 25.76 -20.10 22.96
C GLU A 377 25.94 -21.45 22.24
N LYS A 378 25.83 -21.48 20.91
CA LYS A 378 25.97 -22.70 20.10
C LYS A 378 27.43 -23.04 19.77
N GLN A 379 28.35 -22.12 20.03
CA GLN A 379 29.74 -22.21 19.57
C GLN A 379 30.66 -22.77 20.67
N PRO A 380 31.78 -23.44 20.35
CA PRO A 380 32.72 -23.95 21.35
C PRO A 380 33.31 -22.84 22.24
N SER A 381 33.69 -23.22 23.47
CA SER A 381 34.18 -22.32 24.52
C SER A 381 35.38 -21.46 24.10
N GLU A 382 36.33 -22.00 23.32
CA GLU A 382 37.49 -21.25 22.82
C GLU A 382 37.08 -20.11 21.88
N LYS A 383 36.13 -20.38 20.97
CA LYS A 383 35.60 -19.37 20.05
C LYS A 383 34.70 -18.36 20.78
N GLN A 384 33.99 -18.79 21.82
CA GLN A 384 33.19 -17.89 22.66
C GLN A 384 34.08 -16.83 23.33
N VAL A 385 35.21 -17.22 23.91
CA VAL A 385 36.17 -16.26 24.50
C VAL A 385 36.74 -15.33 23.42
N ALA A 386 37.07 -15.86 22.25
CA ALA A 386 37.59 -15.07 21.14
C ALA A 386 36.58 -14.03 20.62
N LEU A 387 35.30 -14.37 20.46
CA LEU A 387 34.25 -13.45 20.00
C LEU A 387 33.95 -12.33 20.99
N LEU A 388 34.06 -12.62 22.28
CA LEU A 388 33.78 -11.66 23.36
C LEU A 388 34.97 -10.74 23.64
N THR A 389 36.20 -11.21 23.43
CA THR A 389 37.42 -10.48 23.81
C THR A 389 38.08 -9.79 22.61
N ASN A 390 38.16 -10.46 21.46
CA ASN A 390 38.89 -9.97 20.29
C ASN A 390 37.95 -9.33 19.26
N GLU A 391 38.18 -8.06 18.96
CA GLU A 391 37.38 -7.30 17.99
C GLU A 391 37.67 -7.66 16.54
N ILE A 392 38.93 -7.97 16.21
CA ILE A 392 39.34 -8.36 14.85
C ILE A 392 38.63 -9.67 14.47
N PHE A 393 38.58 -10.63 15.39
CA PHE A 393 37.89 -11.88 15.19
C PHE A 393 36.37 -11.70 15.06
N LEU A 394 35.78 -10.80 15.85
CA LEU A 394 34.37 -10.43 15.70
C LEU A 394 34.08 -9.78 14.35
N LYS A 395 34.96 -8.93 13.83
CA LYS A 395 34.83 -8.29 12.52
C LYS A 395 34.88 -9.34 11.39
N GLU A 396 35.77 -10.32 11.47
CA GLU A 396 35.83 -11.42 10.49
C GLU A 396 34.57 -12.29 10.54
N GLU A 397 34.10 -12.64 11.74
CA GLU A 397 32.90 -13.45 11.91
C GLU A 397 31.64 -12.70 11.47
N THR A 398 31.50 -11.41 11.76
CA THR A 398 30.34 -10.64 11.29
C THR A 398 30.28 -10.55 9.76
N GLN A 399 31.43 -10.56 9.07
CA GLN A 399 31.46 -10.65 7.60
C GLN A 399 30.92 -12.00 7.11
N SER A 400 31.36 -13.11 7.70
CA SER A 400 30.89 -14.45 7.32
C SER A 400 29.40 -14.62 7.61
N LEU A 401 28.92 -14.10 8.74
CA LEU A 401 27.51 -14.15 9.11
C LEU A 401 26.63 -13.33 8.16
N LEU A 402 27.08 -12.15 7.72
CA LEU A 402 26.34 -11.34 6.74
C LEU A 402 26.32 -12.01 5.36
N GLU A 403 27.42 -12.62 4.91
CA GLU A 403 27.42 -13.42 3.68
C GLU A 403 26.40 -14.55 3.75
N ASN A 404 26.38 -15.30 4.86
CA ASN A 404 25.42 -16.36 5.09
C ASN A 404 23.98 -15.85 5.07
N LEU A 405 23.71 -14.67 5.64
CA LEU A 405 22.39 -14.02 5.60
C LEU A 405 21.96 -13.65 4.17
N HIS A 406 22.86 -13.07 3.38
CA HIS A 406 22.53 -12.73 1.99
C HIS A 406 22.28 -13.99 1.13
N VAL A 407 23.08 -15.04 1.32
CA VAL A 407 22.86 -16.35 0.67
C VAL A 407 21.55 -16.98 1.15
N TYR A 408 21.23 -16.85 2.43
CA TYR A 408 19.96 -17.29 2.97
C TYR A 408 18.79 -16.56 2.30
N HIS A 409 18.85 -15.24 2.13
CA HIS A 409 17.80 -14.48 1.45
C HIS A 409 17.62 -14.84 -0.01
N THR A 410 18.72 -15.03 -0.76
CA THR A 410 18.63 -15.44 -2.17
C THR A 410 17.97 -16.81 -2.31
N ASN A 411 18.36 -17.76 -1.46
CA ASN A 411 17.76 -19.09 -1.44
C ASN A 411 16.30 -19.04 -1.00
N TYR A 412 15.98 -18.29 0.07
CA TYR A 412 14.64 -18.16 0.61
C TYR A 412 13.64 -17.64 -0.45
N PHE A 413 13.96 -16.53 -1.14
CA PHE A 413 13.05 -15.98 -2.15
C PHE A 413 12.89 -16.88 -3.38
N LEU A 414 13.96 -17.58 -3.78
CA LEU A 414 13.88 -18.51 -4.90
C LEU A 414 12.97 -19.69 -4.59
N VAL A 415 13.13 -20.28 -3.40
CA VAL A 415 12.27 -21.36 -2.92
C VAL A 415 10.84 -20.87 -2.72
N LEU A 416 10.64 -19.69 -2.17
CA LEU A 416 9.30 -19.11 -1.97
C LEU A 416 8.54 -18.95 -3.30
N ARG A 417 9.20 -18.46 -4.36
CA ARG A 417 8.60 -18.36 -5.70
C ARG A 417 8.25 -19.73 -6.27
N SER A 418 9.12 -20.73 -6.07
CA SER A 418 8.81 -22.10 -6.48
C SER A 418 7.59 -22.63 -5.74
N LEU A 419 7.50 -22.44 -4.42
CA LEU A 419 6.38 -22.87 -3.60
C LEU A 419 5.08 -22.15 -4.00
N HIS A 420 5.15 -20.86 -4.35
CA HIS A 420 4.00 -20.10 -4.83
C HIS A 420 3.40 -20.69 -6.12
N HIS A 421 4.23 -21.17 -7.05
CA HIS A 421 3.73 -21.84 -8.25
C HIS A 421 3.01 -23.16 -7.95
N PHE A 422 3.46 -23.89 -6.92
CA PHE A 422 2.73 -25.05 -6.43
C PHE A 422 1.40 -24.63 -5.78
N THR A 423 1.42 -23.72 -4.81
CA THR A 423 0.22 -23.33 -4.04
C THR A 423 -0.84 -22.61 -4.87
N SER A 424 -0.44 -21.77 -5.83
CA SER A 424 -1.37 -21.09 -6.75
C SER A 424 -2.11 -22.04 -7.70
N SER A 425 -1.54 -23.22 -7.95
CA SER A 425 -2.14 -24.25 -8.79
C SER A 425 -3.06 -25.18 -8.00
N LEU A 426 -3.01 -25.14 -6.66
CA LEU A 426 -3.81 -26.02 -5.81
C LEU A 426 -5.26 -25.50 -5.66
N PRO A 427 -6.26 -26.38 -5.77
CA PRO A 427 -7.63 -26.03 -5.39
C PRO A 427 -7.70 -25.84 -3.85
N LYS A 428 -8.51 -24.88 -3.39
CA LYS A 428 -8.73 -24.48 -1.97
C LYS A 428 -7.70 -23.54 -1.32
N TYR A 429 -6.56 -23.25 -1.95
CA TYR A 429 -5.57 -22.26 -1.49
C TYR A 429 -5.24 -22.29 0.03
N PRO A 430 -4.81 -23.43 0.59
CA PRO A 430 -4.58 -23.54 2.04
C PRO A 430 -3.51 -22.59 2.59
N LEU A 431 -2.44 -22.31 1.83
CA LEU A 431 -1.38 -21.35 2.21
C LEU A 431 -1.58 -19.95 1.60
N GLY A 432 -2.74 -19.69 1.02
CA GLY A 432 -3.04 -18.41 0.36
C GLY A 432 -2.88 -18.43 -1.17
N ARG A 433 -3.54 -17.47 -1.82
CA ARG A 433 -3.61 -17.35 -3.29
C ARG A 433 -2.47 -16.50 -3.83
N GLN A 434 -1.99 -15.53 -3.06
CA GLN A 434 -0.99 -14.57 -3.49
C GLN A 434 0.36 -14.81 -2.80
N ILE A 435 1.45 -14.43 -3.47
CA ILE A 435 2.82 -14.61 -2.94
C ILE A 435 3.03 -13.92 -1.58
N ARG A 436 2.33 -12.81 -1.33
CA ARG A 436 2.38 -12.10 -0.04
C ARG A 436 1.80 -12.91 1.13
N GLU A 437 0.72 -13.66 0.90
CA GLU A 437 0.07 -14.47 1.94
C GLU A 437 0.96 -15.65 2.31
N LEU A 438 1.55 -16.28 1.28
CA LEU A 438 2.58 -17.28 1.48
C LEU A 438 3.77 -16.69 2.26
N TYR A 439 4.25 -15.51 1.87
CA TYR A 439 5.37 -14.88 2.58
C TYR A 439 5.05 -14.60 4.06
N CYS A 440 3.88 -14.04 4.38
CA CYS A 440 3.49 -13.81 5.78
C CYS A 440 3.39 -15.12 6.56
N THR A 441 2.68 -16.12 6.02
CA THR A 441 2.52 -17.42 6.70
C THR A 441 3.85 -18.13 6.94
N CYS A 442 4.78 -18.10 5.98
CA CYS A 442 6.13 -18.64 6.13
C CYS A 442 6.96 -17.91 7.21
N LEU A 443 6.68 -16.63 7.45
CA LEU A 443 7.43 -15.81 8.40
C LEU A 443 6.86 -15.92 9.83
N GLU A 444 5.55 -16.16 9.96
CA GLU A 444 4.85 -16.34 11.24
C GLU A 444 5.24 -17.63 11.95
N LYS A 445 5.23 -18.74 11.21
CA LYS A 445 5.44 -20.08 11.74
C LYS A 445 6.20 -20.94 10.74
N ASN A 446 6.85 -21.97 11.26
CA ASN A 446 7.33 -23.04 10.42
C ASN A 446 6.16 -23.69 9.68
N ILE A 447 6.28 -23.80 8.37
CA ILE A 447 5.21 -24.28 7.49
C ILE A 447 4.87 -25.76 7.80
N TRP A 448 5.85 -26.59 8.15
CA TRP A 448 5.66 -28.03 8.47
C TRP A 448 4.77 -28.26 9.67
N ASP A 449 4.76 -27.32 10.61
CA ASP A 449 4.03 -27.45 11.86
C ASP A 449 2.55 -27.06 11.65
N SER A 450 2.21 -26.42 10.52
CA SER A 450 0.83 -26.07 10.16
C SER A 450 0.09 -27.23 9.51
N GLU A 451 -1.15 -27.46 9.95
CA GLU A 451 -2.09 -28.41 9.33
C GLU A 451 -2.42 -28.03 7.88
N GLU A 452 -2.30 -26.75 7.53
CA GLU A 452 -2.54 -26.22 6.18
C GLU A 452 -1.52 -26.77 5.18
N TYR A 453 -0.27 -26.96 5.62
CA TYR A 453 0.78 -27.54 4.78
C TYR A 453 0.58 -29.04 4.59
N ALA A 454 0.17 -29.76 5.64
CA ALA A 454 -0.17 -31.17 5.51
C ALA A 454 -1.33 -31.37 4.51
N SER A 455 -2.34 -30.50 4.56
CA SER A 455 -3.44 -30.45 3.59
C SER A 455 -2.93 -30.15 2.17
N ALA A 456 -2.01 -29.18 2.01
CA ALA A 456 -1.41 -28.87 0.72
C ALA A 456 -0.60 -30.05 0.14
N LEU A 457 0.18 -30.75 0.96
CA LEU A 457 0.90 -31.96 0.54
C LEU A 457 -0.05 -33.07 0.11
N GLN A 458 -1.17 -33.27 0.81
CA GLN A 458 -2.19 -34.23 0.41
C GLN A 458 -2.82 -33.88 -0.93
N LEU A 459 -3.10 -32.60 -1.19
CA LEU A 459 -3.60 -32.14 -2.49
C LEU A 459 -2.55 -32.30 -3.60
N LEU A 460 -1.28 -31.99 -3.32
CA LEU A 460 -0.14 -32.26 -4.21
C LEU A 460 0.06 -33.74 -4.48
N ARG A 461 -0.39 -34.62 -3.59
CA ARG A 461 -0.44 -36.08 -3.78
C ARG A 461 -1.65 -36.56 -4.61
N MET A 462 -2.56 -35.66 -5.00
CA MET A 462 -3.76 -36.01 -5.81
C MET A 462 -3.86 -35.37 -7.22
N LEU A 463 -3.17 -34.24 -7.51
CA LEU A 463 -2.95 -33.66 -8.86
C LEU A 463 -2.63 -34.65 -10.02
N ALA A 464 -2.92 -34.22 -11.25
CA ALA A 464 -2.63 -34.97 -12.48
C ALA A 464 -1.20 -34.78 -13.02
N LYS A 465 -0.78 -35.63 -13.97
CA LYS A 465 0.56 -35.57 -14.62
C LYS A 465 0.80 -34.25 -15.35
N ASP A 466 -0.15 -33.84 -16.19
CA ASP A 466 0.00 -32.65 -17.04
C ASP A 466 0.12 -31.37 -16.21
N GLU A 467 -0.67 -31.27 -15.13
CA GLU A 467 -0.60 -30.15 -14.19
C GLU A 467 0.77 -30.09 -13.51
N LEU A 468 1.26 -31.21 -12.98
CA LEU A 468 2.59 -31.30 -12.36
C LEU A 468 3.71 -30.92 -13.35
N MET A 469 3.60 -31.34 -14.62
CA MET A 469 4.55 -30.98 -15.67
C MET A 469 4.55 -29.47 -15.94
N THR A 470 3.38 -28.83 -16.05
CA THR A 470 3.33 -27.38 -16.23
C THR A 470 3.89 -26.62 -15.02
N ILE A 471 3.67 -27.13 -13.79
CA ILE A 471 4.19 -26.51 -12.57
C ILE A 471 5.71 -26.64 -12.50
N LEU A 472 6.27 -27.82 -12.78
CA LEU A 472 7.72 -28.03 -12.80
C LEU A 472 8.40 -27.19 -13.89
N GLN A 473 7.78 -27.07 -15.07
CA GLN A 473 8.27 -26.17 -16.12
C GLN A 473 8.25 -24.69 -15.68
N LYS A 474 7.20 -24.25 -14.98
CA LYS A 474 7.13 -22.89 -14.40
C LYS A 474 8.21 -22.69 -13.35
N CYS A 475 8.40 -23.64 -12.42
CA CYS A 475 9.46 -23.59 -11.42
C CYS A 475 10.84 -23.51 -12.07
N PHE A 476 11.09 -24.35 -13.07
CA PHE A 476 12.34 -24.35 -13.81
C PHE A 476 12.62 -23.01 -14.51
N LYS A 477 11.60 -22.35 -15.08
CA LYS A 477 11.73 -20.99 -15.63
C LYS A 477 12.12 -19.98 -14.55
N VAL A 478 11.55 -20.08 -13.35
CA VAL A 478 11.95 -19.22 -12.21
C VAL A 478 13.41 -19.44 -11.85
N PHE A 479 13.84 -20.70 -11.67
CA PHE A 479 15.24 -21.02 -11.37
C PHE A 479 16.22 -20.54 -12.45
N LYS A 480 15.82 -20.60 -13.73
CA LYS A 480 16.63 -20.08 -14.84
C LYS A 480 16.71 -18.55 -14.86
N SER A 481 15.65 -17.87 -14.44
CA SER A 481 15.63 -16.40 -14.40
C SER A 481 16.50 -15.81 -13.29
N SER A 482 16.79 -16.58 -12.23
CA SER A 482 17.52 -16.15 -11.04
C SER A 482 18.95 -16.70 -10.98
N ALA A 483 19.71 -16.57 -12.07
CA ALA A 483 20.99 -17.23 -12.32
C ALA A 483 22.17 -16.76 -11.43
N GLU A 484 22.00 -16.70 -10.11
CA GLU A 484 23.09 -16.71 -9.15
C GLU A 484 23.35 -18.16 -8.69
N LYS A 485 24.60 -18.59 -8.83
CA LYS A 485 25.07 -19.98 -9.00
C LYS A 485 24.95 -20.91 -7.78
N GLN A 486 24.15 -20.61 -6.77
CA GLN A 486 24.14 -21.33 -5.48
C GLN A 486 23.17 -22.53 -5.44
N LEU A 487 22.12 -22.56 -6.28
CA LEU A 487 21.12 -23.63 -6.33
C LEU A 487 21.25 -24.59 -7.53
N GLY A 488 22.43 -24.64 -8.16
CA GLY A 488 22.68 -25.46 -9.35
C GLY A 488 22.36 -26.96 -9.18
N ASN A 489 22.38 -27.48 -7.95
CA ASN A 489 22.02 -28.87 -7.66
C ASN A 489 20.51 -29.11 -7.67
N THR A 490 19.70 -28.16 -7.16
CA THR A 490 18.24 -28.29 -7.20
C THR A 490 17.72 -28.07 -8.61
N THR A 491 18.36 -27.21 -9.40
CA THR A 491 18.00 -27.03 -10.82
C THR A 491 18.27 -28.30 -11.63
N LYS A 492 19.40 -28.98 -11.40
CA LYS A 492 19.72 -30.26 -12.06
C LYS A 492 18.73 -31.37 -11.66
N ARG A 493 18.35 -31.47 -10.38
CA ARG A 493 17.32 -32.42 -9.95
C ARG A 493 15.96 -32.14 -10.59
N ILE A 494 15.58 -30.88 -10.76
CA ILE A 494 14.34 -30.51 -11.46
C ILE A 494 14.43 -30.85 -12.95
N GLU A 495 15.58 -30.68 -13.59
CA GLU A 495 15.84 -31.13 -14.97
C GLU A 495 15.73 -32.66 -15.09
N GLU A 496 16.27 -33.41 -14.13
CA GLU A 496 16.15 -34.87 -14.05
C GLU A 496 14.69 -35.30 -13.93
N PHE A 497 13.89 -34.67 -13.06
CA PHE A 497 12.45 -34.96 -12.95
C PHE A 497 11.68 -34.65 -14.23
N LEU A 498 11.98 -33.52 -14.89
CA LEU A 498 11.36 -33.17 -16.18
C LEU A 498 11.73 -34.18 -17.27
N ALA A 499 12.99 -34.65 -17.32
CA ALA A 499 13.43 -35.68 -18.25
C ALA A 499 12.75 -37.04 -17.96
N GLN A 500 12.60 -37.40 -16.69
CA GLN A 500 11.89 -38.63 -16.28
C GLN A 500 10.42 -38.61 -16.71
N PHE A 501 9.72 -37.48 -16.60
CA PHE A 501 8.35 -37.39 -17.10
C PHE A 501 8.24 -37.51 -18.62
N GLN A 502 9.19 -36.92 -19.36
CA GLN A 502 9.26 -37.06 -20.82
C GLN A 502 9.53 -38.51 -21.24
N SER A 503 10.39 -39.23 -20.50
CA SER A 503 10.61 -40.66 -20.75
C SER A 503 9.37 -41.50 -20.44
N LEU A 504 8.58 -41.16 -19.42
CA LEU A 504 7.31 -41.81 -19.15
C LEU A 504 6.21 -41.49 -20.18
N ASP A 505 6.26 -40.34 -20.85
CA ASP A 505 5.37 -40.04 -21.98
C ASP A 505 5.74 -40.88 -23.22
N ALA A 506 7.02 -41.22 -23.38
CA ALA A 506 7.46 -42.14 -24.41
C ALA A 506 7.04 -43.59 -24.08
N GLU A 507 7.23 -44.04 -22.84
CA GLU A 507 6.81 -45.39 -22.39
C GLU A 507 5.28 -45.56 -22.39
N ALA A 508 4.50 -44.53 -22.01
CA ALA A 508 3.03 -44.62 -22.01
C ALA A 508 2.44 -44.70 -23.43
N LYS A 509 3.11 -44.11 -24.44
CA LYS A 509 2.72 -44.26 -25.85
C LYS A 509 3.01 -45.66 -26.39
N GLU A 510 3.97 -46.39 -25.81
CA GLU A 510 4.27 -47.78 -26.17
C GLU A 510 3.34 -48.79 -25.44
N GLU A 511 2.80 -48.45 -24.27
CA GLU A 511 1.87 -49.31 -23.52
C GLU A 511 0.40 -49.27 -24.01
N GLU A 512 -0.04 -48.20 -24.71
CA GLU A 512 -1.38 -48.14 -25.31
C GLU A 512 -1.57 -49.13 -26.48
N ASP A 513 -0.49 -49.56 -27.14
CA ASP A 513 -0.56 -50.50 -28.27
C ASP A 513 -0.64 -51.99 -27.86
N THR A 514 -0.59 -52.33 -26.56
CA THR A 514 -0.54 -53.73 -26.08
C THR A 514 -1.61 -54.14 -25.06
N SER A 515 -2.58 -53.29 -24.70
CA SER A 515 -3.60 -53.64 -23.67
C SER A 515 -5.06 -53.53 -24.12
N GLY A 516 -5.35 -53.85 -25.39
CA GLY A 516 -6.69 -54.19 -25.84
C GLY A 516 -7.01 -55.68 -25.63
N SER A 517 -7.50 -56.08 -24.44
CA SER A 517 -8.49 -57.17 -24.23
C SER A 517 -8.47 -57.74 -22.81
N GLN A 518 -9.61 -57.62 -22.10
CA GLN A 518 -10.35 -58.71 -21.44
C GLN A 518 -11.40 -58.13 -20.47
N SER A 519 -12.57 -57.76 -21.00
CA SER A 519 -13.78 -57.61 -20.20
C SER A 519 -14.35 -59.00 -19.88
N LYS A 520 -13.93 -59.61 -18.76
CA LYS A 520 -14.63 -60.78 -18.23
C LYS A 520 -15.95 -60.32 -17.62
N GLY A 521 -17.06 -60.72 -18.25
CA GLY A 521 -18.42 -60.42 -17.80
C GLY A 521 -18.70 -60.95 -16.39
N LEU A 522 -19.30 -60.10 -15.55
CA LEU A 522 -19.79 -60.50 -14.23
C LEU A 522 -21.10 -61.28 -14.38
N GLN A 523 -21.14 -62.49 -13.81
CA GLN A 523 -22.38 -63.23 -13.58
C GLN A 523 -23.19 -62.60 -12.44
N LYS A 524 -24.52 -62.73 -12.52
CA LYS A 524 -25.50 -62.18 -11.58
C LYS A 524 -25.49 -62.98 -10.26
N THR A 525 -25.21 -62.33 -9.14
CA THR A 525 -25.52 -62.81 -7.77
C THR A 525 -25.88 -61.65 -6.86
N ASP A 526 -26.58 -61.96 -5.76
CA ASP A 526 -27.30 -61.05 -4.86
C ASP A 526 -26.56 -59.77 -4.44
N LEU A 527 -27.34 -58.69 -4.32
CA LEU A 527 -26.92 -57.31 -4.03
C LEU A 527 -25.99 -57.20 -2.81
N TYR A 528 -26.18 -58.07 -1.80
CA TYR A 528 -25.37 -58.11 -0.58
C TYR A 528 -23.97 -58.71 -0.81
N HIS A 529 -23.85 -59.75 -1.64
CA HIS A 529 -22.56 -60.33 -2.05
C HIS A 529 -21.81 -59.39 -2.99
N LEU A 530 -22.52 -58.64 -3.82
CA LEU A 530 -21.95 -57.61 -4.69
C LEU A 530 -21.42 -56.43 -3.86
N GLN A 531 -22.15 -56.00 -2.82
CA GLN A 531 -21.68 -54.94 -1.91
C GLN A 531 -20.48 -55.38 -1.06
N LYS A 532 -20.49 -56.60 -0.53
CA LYS A 532 -19.39 -57.16 0.25
C LYS A 532 -18.14 -57.40 -0.62
N SER A 533 -18.30 -57.95 -1.83
CA SER A 533 -17.20 -58.11 -2.78
C SER A 533 -16.67 -56.78 -3.32
N LEU A 534 -17.49 -55.75 -3.48
CA LEU A 534 -17.03 -54.41 -3.83
C LEU A 534 -16.27 -53.73 -2.68
N LEU A 535 -16.66 -53.97 -1.43
CA LEU A 535 -15.94 -53.49 -0.24
C LEU A 535 -14.61 -54.23 -0.06
N GLU A 536 -14.60 -55.55 -0.21
CA GLU A 536 -13.38 -56.37 -0.19
C GLU A 536 -12.46 -56.05 -1.38
N MET A 537 -13.01 -55.81 -2.58
CA MET A 537 -12.23 -55.32 -3.72
C MET A 537 -11.73 -53.89 -3.51
N LYS A 538 -12.42 -53.05 -2.75
CA LYS A 538 -11.95 -51.70 -2.38
C LYS A 538 -10.82 -51.75 -1.35
N GLU A 539 -10.87 -52.69 -0.41
CA GLU A 539 -9.81 -52.94 0.57
C GLU A 539 -8.59 -53.61 -0.07
N LEU A 540 -8.78 -54.60 -0.94
CA LEU A 540 -7.70 -55.21 -1.72
C LEU A 540 -7.08 -54.23 -2.73
N ARG A 541 -7.85 -53.34 -3.37
CA ARG A 541 -7.31 -52.26 -4.20
C ARG A 541 -6.51 -51.20 -3.41
N ARG A 542 -6.71 -51.08 -2.10
CA ARG A 542 -5.93 -50.18 -1.23
C ARG A 542 -4.60 -50.79 -0.82
N THR A 543 -4.54 -52.11 -0.64
CA THR A 543 -3.32 -52.81 -0.21
C THR A 543 -2.49 -53.39 -1.35
N SER A 544 -3.08 -53.64 -2.54
CA SER A 544 -2.43 -54.32 -3.67
C SER A 544 -2.21 -53.46 -4.92
N LYS A 545 -2.41 -52.14 -4.88
CA LYS A 545 -1.90 -51.26 -5.94
C LYS A 545 -0.38 -51.28 -5.84
N LYS A 546 0.29 -51.98 -6.76
CA LYS A 546 1.67 -51.59 -7.12
C LYS A 546 1.56 -50.10 -7.47
N GLN A 547 2.19 -49.22 -6.68
CA GLN A 547 2.26 -47.81 -7.03
C GLN A 547 2.71 -47.73 -8.48
N THR A 548 1.95 -47.06 -9.33
CA THR A 548 2.36 -46.84 -10.71
C THR A 548 3.72 -46.12 -10.70
N LYS A 549 4.59 -46.36 -11.70
CA LYS A 549 5.88 -45.65 -11.78
C LYS A 549 5.70 -44.13 -11.62
N PHE A 550 4.58 -43.60 -12.11
CA PHE A 550 4.14 -42.22 -11.92
C PHE A 550 3.82 -41.85 -10.46
N GLU A 551 3.06 -42.66 -9.71
CA GLU A 551 2.79 -42.42 -8.29
C GLU A 551 4.08 -42.43 -7.45
N VAL A 552 5.05 -43.30 -7.77
CA VAL A 552 6.36 -43.32 -7.10
C VAL A 552 7.15 -42.04 -7.38
N LEU A 553 7.26 -41.63 -8.65
CA LEU A 553 7.95 -40.38 -9.03
C LEU A 553 7.29 -39.16 -8.41
N ARG A 554 5.96 -39.17 -8.32
CA ARG A 554 5.21 -38.11 -7.66
C ARG A 554 5.53 -38.03 -6.18
N GLU A 555 5.58 -39.15 -5.47
CA GLU A 555 5.99 -39.19 -4.07
C GLU A 555 7.44 -38.69 -3.91
N GLN A 556 8.34 -39.06 -4.82
CA GLN A 556 9.70 -38.54 -4.85
C GLN A 556 9.73 -37.02 -5.03
N ILE A 557 8.94 -36.45 -5.95
CA ILE A 557 8.87 -35.00 -6.16
C ILE A 557 8.29 -34.29 -4.95
N VAL A 558 7.22 -34.81 -4.37
CA VAL A 558 6.61 -34.23 -3.17
C VAL A 558 7.58 -34.28 -1.99
N SER A 559 8.31 -35.39 -1.81
CA SER A 559 9.36 -35.51 -0.78
C SER A 559 10.54 -34.59 -1.04
N PHE A 560 10.93 -34.40 -2.30
CA PHE A 560 11.98 -33.47 -2.70
C PHE A 560 11.57 -32.03 -2.39
N ILE A 561 10.33 -31.65 -2.70
CA ILE A 561 9.80 -30.33 -2.36
C ILE A 561 9.74 -30.16 -0.85
N ASP A 562 9.25 -31.15 -0.09
CA ASP A 562 9.24 -31.09 1.38
C ASP A 562 10.67 -30.90 1.92
N SER A 563 11.65 -31.64 1.40
CA SER A 563 13.06 -31.47 1.80
C SER A 563 13.61 -30.08 1.48
N LEU A 564 13.29 -29.54 0.30
CA LEU A 564 13.77 -28.24 -0.17
C LEU A 564 13.13 -27.10 0.62
N VAL A 565 11.84 -27.23 0.93
CA VAL A 565 11.11 -26.27 1.78
C VAL A 565 11.79 -26.36 3.17
N ARG A 566 12.03 -27.56 3.75
CA ARG A 566 12.63 -27.72 5.10
C ARG A 566 14.00 -27.10 5.24
N GLU A 567 14.81 -27.21 4.20
CA GLU A 567 16.19 -26.74 4.18
C GLU A 567 16.27 -25.21 4.05
N HIS A 568 15.35 -24.58 3.31
CA HIS A 568 15.50 -23.18 2.90
C HIS A 568 14.42 -22.22 3.40
N LEU A 569 13.24 -22.69 3.82
CA LEU A 569 12.13 -21.85 4.30
C LEU A 569 12.03 -21.85 5.83
N LEU A 570 13.14 -21.56 6.49
CA LEU A 570 13.13 -21.30 7.93
C LEU A 570 12.66 -19.86 8.21
N PRO A 571 12.24 -19.53 9.45
CA PRO A 571 12.01 -18.15 9.83
C PRO A 571 13.35 -17.41 9.92
N PRO A 572 13.39 -16.11 9.54
CA PRO A 572 14.61 -15.31 9.64
C PRO A 572 15.11 -15.16 11.09
N GLU A 573 14.26 -15.33 12.10
CA GLU A 573 14.62 -15.29 13.52
C GLU A 573 15.59 -16.39 13.96
N THR A 574 15.75 -17.43 13.14
CA THR A 574 16.69 -18.53 13.39
C THR A 574 18.13 -18.19 12.98
N GLN A 575 18.29 -17.21 12.08
CA GLN A 575 19.59 -16.79 11.57
C GLN A 575 20.26 -15.78 12.49
N PRO A 576 21.59 -15.78 12.63
CA PRO A 576 22.30 -14.76 13.39
C PRO A 576 22.25 -13.40 12.67
N LEU A 577 22.27 -12.29 13.42
CA LEU A 577 22.31 -10.90 12.92
C LEU A 577 21.09 -10.46 12.08
N HIS A 578 19.97 -11.20 12.12
CA HIS A 578 18.80 -10.88 11.31
C HIS A 578 18.21 -9.49 11.65
N GLU A 579 18.33 -9.01 12.89
CA GLU A 579 17.79 -7.71 13.34
C GLU A 579 18.45 -6.52 12.63
N VAL A 580 19.62 -6.68 12.02
CA VAL A 580 20.27 -5.62 11.22
C VAL A 580 19.45 -5.29 9.97
N MET A 581 18.82 -6.32 9.38
CA MET A 581 18.10 -6.24 8.11
C MET A 581 16.58 -6.16 8.32
N TYR A 582 16.07 -6.78 9.39
CA TYR A 582 14.64 -6.88 9.68
C TYR A 582 14.16 -5.84 10.68
N PHE A 583 13.14 -5.09 10.29
CA PHE A 583 12.44 -4.18 11.18
C PHE A 583 11.29 -4.88 11.95
N SER A 584 11.35 -4.88 13.28
CA SER A 584 10.42 -5.61 14.17
C SER A 584 9.44 -4.71 14.95
N ALA A 585 9.63 -3.39 14.99
CA ALA A 585 8.83 -2.48 15.83
C ALA A 585 7.44 -2.20 15.24
N ALA A 586 6.56 -3.19 15.31
CA ALA A 586 5.20 -3.16 14.79
C ALA A 586 4.26 -2.21 15.55
N GLN A 587 4.40 -2.13 16.89
CA GLN A 587 3.46 -1.38 17.71
C GLN A 587 3.63 0.14 17.57
N THR A 588 4.87 0.62 17.48
CA THR A 588 5.16 2.04 17.23
C THR A 588 4.64 2.45 15.85
N LEU A 589 4.90 1.64 14.83
CA LEU A 589 4.38 1.88 13.48
C LEU A 589 2.85 1.92 13.45
N ARG A 590 2.19 0.97 14.13
CA ARG A 590 0.72 0.94 14.23
C ARG A 590 0.17 2.22 14.85
N GLN A 591 0.79 2.71 15.92
CA GLN A 591 0.38 3.94 16.59
C GLN A 591 0.56 5.19 15.72
N HIS A 592 1.62 5.24 14.90
CA HIS A 592 1.87 6.37 14.01
C HIS A 592 0.99 6.38 12.76
N LEU A 593 0.76 5.21 12.13
CA LEU A 593 -0.04 5.11 10.90
C LEU A 593 -1.54 5.04 11.20
N ASN A 594 -1.94 4.14 12.10
CA ASN A 594 -3.33 3.94 12.49
C ASN A 594 -3.55 4.50 13.90
N ALA A 595 -3.50 5.82 14.00
CA ALA A 595 -3.76 6.51 15.25
C ALA A 595 -5.22 6.30 15.67
N ALA A 596 -5.42 5.73 16.86
CA ALA A 596 -6.73 5.55 17.48
C ALA A 596 -6.91 6.55 18.64
N PRO A 597 -7.13 7.85 18.37
CA PRO A 597 -7.21 8.87 19.42
C PRO A 597 -8.35 8.61 20.41
N ARG A 598 -9.47 8.02 19.93
CA ARG A 598 -10.58 7.64 20.81
C ARG A 598 -10.19 6.57 21.83
N ILE A 599 -9.42 5.55 21.43
CA ILE A 599 -8.96 4.49 22.33
C ILE A 599 -7.97 5.07 23.35
N ALA A 600 -7.07 5.95 22.91
CA ALA A 600 -6.14 6.64 23.79
C ALA A 600 -6.86 7.51 24.84
N LEU A 601 -7.83 8.33 24.42
CA LEU A 601 -8.65 9.13 25.32
C LEU A 601 -9.46 8.26 26.29
N HIS A 602 -10.10 7.20 25.80
CA HIS A 602 -10.88 6.30 26.63
C HIS A 602 -10.01 5.57 27.67
N THR A 603 -8.84 5.08 27.26
CA THR A 603 -7.88 4.43 28.17
C THR A 603 -7.35 5.43 29.20
N ALA A 604 -7.04 6.66 28.80
CA ALA A 604 -6.56 7.71 29.70
C ALA A 604 -7.61 8.16 30.71
N LEU A 605 -8.88 8.24 30.30
CA LEU A 605 -9.99 8.67 31.15
C LEU A 605 -10.52 7.54 32.04
N ASN A 606 -10.42 6.27 31.65
CA ASN A 606 -10.77 5.15 32.52
C ASN A 606 -9.66 4.80 33.50
N ASN A 607 -8.42 4.70 32.99
CA ASN A 607 -7.27 4.18 33.73
C ASN A 607 -6.08 5.16 33.60
N PRO A 608 -6.07 6.25 34.39
CA PRO A 608 -4.99 7.24 34.37
C PRO A 608 -3.64 6.66 34.85
N TYR A 609 -3.68 5.51 35.52
CA TYR A 609 -2.52 4.78 36.00
C TYR A 609 -1.48 4.50 34.90
N TYR A 610 -1.91 4.16 33.68
CA TYR A 610 -0.98 3.82 32.58
C TYR A 610 -0.03 4.97 32.20
N TYR A 611 -0.47 6.22 32.40
CA TYR A 611 0.30 7.41 32.05
C TYR A 611 1.04 8.01 33.25
N LEU A 612 0.38 8.10 34.41
CA LEU A 612 0.94 8.74 35.61
C LEU A 612 1.77 7.80 36.49
N LYS A 613 1.61 6.47 36.35
CA LYS A 613 2.34 5.42 37.07
C LYS A 613 2.41 5.60 38.60
N ASN A 614 1.36 6.17 39.22
CA ASN A 614 1.25 6.30 40.68
C ASN A 614 0.41 5.16 41.25
N GLU A 615 0.91 4.46 42.28
CA GLU A 615 0.25 3.29 42.87
C GLU A 615 -1.10 3.62 43.51
N ALA A 616 -1.30 4.86 43.99
CA ALA A 616 -2.57 5.35 44.54
C ALA A 616 -3.74 5.37 43.52
N LEU A 617 -3.46 5.22 42.23
CA LEU A 617 -4.44 5.20 41.13
C LEU A 617 -4.73 3.78 40.63
N ARG A 618 -4.10 2.73 41.19
CA ARG A 618 -4.45 1.35 40.84
C ARG A 618 -5.79 1.01 41.49
N SER A 619 -6.84 0.88 40.68
CA SER A 619 -8.14 0.36 41.10
C SER A 619 -8.46 -0.92 40.35
N GLU A 620 -9.21 -1.81 41.00
CA GLU A 620 -9.86 -2.94 40.34
C GLU A 620 -10.95 -2.41 39.38
N GLU A 621 -11.20 -3.14 38.28
CA GLU A 621 -12.12 -2.73 37.23
C GLU A 621 -13.51 -2.38 37.80
N GLY A 622 -13.96 -1.14 37.58
CA GLY A 622 -15.29 -0.65 37.99
C GLY A 622 -15.35 0.13 39.30
N CYS A 623 -14.24 0.30 40.03
CA CYS A 623 -14.18 1.21 41.18
C CYS A 623 -13.61 2.57 40.77
N ILE A 624 -14.22 3.66 41.26
CA ILE A 624 -13.72 5.02 41.09
C ILE A 624 -12.61 5.25 42.14
N PRO A 625 -11.31 5.37 41.75
CA PRO A 625 -10.29 5.77 42.71
C PRO A 625 -10.57 7.19 43.17
N ASN A 626 -10.72 7.36 44.47
CA ASN A 626 -10.97 8.67 45.09
C ASN A 626 -9.84 9.69 44.78
N VAL A 627 -8.64 9.22 44.44
CA VAL A 627 -7.46 10.07 44.13
C VAL A 627 -7.31 10.36 42.62
N ALA A 628 -8.28 9.98 41.79
CA ALA A 628 -8.23 10.26 40.35
C ALA A 628 -8.33 11.76 40.03
N PRO A 629 -7.79 12.19 38.87
CA PRO A 629 -8.04 13.53 38.35
C PRO A 629 -9.54 13.82 38.17
N ASP A 630 -9.97 15.06 38.41
CA ASP A 630 -11.38 15.51 38.32
C ASP A 630 -12.08 15.06 37.01
N ILE A 631 -11.38 15.12 35.88
CA ILE A 631 -11.89 14.74 34.55
C ILE A 631 -12.21 13.24 34.48
N CYS A 632 -11.37 12.40 35.09
CA CYS A 632 -11.54 10.94 35.14
C CYS A 632 -12.78 10.58 35.98
N ILE A 633 -12.94 11.24 37.14
CA ILE A 633 -14.11 11.03 38.02
C ILE A 633 -15.39 11.45 37.30
N ALA A 634 -15.42 12.66 36.71
CA ALA A 634 -16.55 13.12 35.91
C ALA A 634 -16.84 12.15 34.74
N TYR A 635 -15.79 11.63 34.11
CA TYR A 635 -15.91 10.64 33.05
C TYR A 635 -16.42 9.27 33.52
N GLN A 636 -16.09 8.79 34.71
CA GLN A 636 -16.67 7.52 35.16
C GLN A 636 -18.16 7.70 35.50
N LEU A 637 -18.51 8.80 36.17
CA LEU A 637 -19.90 9.13 36.50
C LEU A 637 -20.79 9.35 35.27
N HIS A 638 -20.27 9.96 34.19
CA HIS A 638 -21.07 10.14 32.96
C HIS A 638 -21.32 8.82 32.20
N LEU A 639 -20.51 7.77 32.43
CA LEU A 639 -20.72 6.44 31.85
C LEU A 639 -21.88 5.71 32.56
N GLU A 640 -21.96 5.84 33.89
CA GLU A 640 -23.03 5.27 34.72
C GLU A 640 -24.39 5.93 34.44
N CYS A 641 -24.37 7.20 34.06
CA CYS A 641 -25.57 7.97 33.76
C CYS A 641 -26.25 7.55 32.45
N SER A 642 -27.55 7.84 32.37
CA SER A 642 -28.36 7.60 31.17
C SER A 642 -28.01 8.58 30.03
N ARG A 643 -28.65 8.42 28.87
CA ARG A 643 -28.42 9.27 27.68
C ARG A 643 -28.60 10.78 27.96
N LEU A 644 -29.53 11.13 28.85
CA LEU A 644 -29.72 12.50 29.33
C LEU A 644 -29.23 12.56 30.78
N ILE A 645 -28.28 13.44 31.02
CA ILE A 645 -27.64 13.63 32.32
C ILE A 645 -28.18 14.92 32.93
N ASN A 646 -28.74 14.82 34.13
CA ASN A 646 -29.09 15.97 34.94
C ASN A 646 -27.80 16.56 35.54
N LEU A 647 -27.54 17.84 35.31
CA LEU A 647 -26.31 18.50 35.80
C LEU A 647 -26.26 18.58 37.33
N VAL A 648 -27.42 18.71 37.99
CA VAL A 648 -27.48 18.84 39.45
C VAL A 648 -27.08 17.51 40.09
N ASP A 649 -27.76 16.42 39.74
CA ASP A 649 -27.47 15.07 40.26
C ASP A 649 -26.02 14.67 39.98
N TRP A 650 -25.50 15.03 38.80
CA TRP A 650 -24.12 14.74 38.43
C TRP A 650 -23.10 15.55 39.25
N SER A 651 -23.38 16.83 39.52
CA SER A 651 -22.56 17.67 40.39
C SER A 651 -22.57 17.17 41.84
N GLU A 652 -23.73 16.71 42.34
CA GLU A 652 -23.84 16.12 43.67
C GLU A 652 -23.05 14.82 43.77
N ALA A 653 -23.21 13.92 42.80
CA ALA A 653 -22.43 12.68 42.74
C ALA A 653 -20.92 12.96 42.70
N PHE A 654 -20.48 13.92 41.89
CA PHE A 654 -19.08 14.34 41.85
C PHE A 654 -18.59 14.87 43.20
N ALA A 655 -19.38 15.71 43.87
CA ALA A 655 -19.03 16.24 45.18
C ALA A 655 -18.91 15.12 46.24
N THR A 656 -19.78 14.11 46.21
CA THR A 656 -19.68 12.97 47.15
C THR A 656 -18.40 12.16 46.98
N VAL A 657 -17.95 11.92 45.73
CA VAL A 657 -16.74 11.16 45.45
C VAL A 657 -15.48 11.94 45.87
N VAL A 658 -15.42 13.23 45.52
CA VAL A 658 -14.27 14.08 45.85
C VAL A 658 -14.18 14.32 47.36
N THR A 659 -15.29 14.56 48.05
CA THR A 659 -15.28 14.71 49.52
C THR A 659 -14.91 13.41 50.23
N ALA A 660 -15.24 12.24 49.67
CA ALA A 660 -14.78 10.95 50.19
C ALA A 660 -13.25 10.77 50.05
N ALA A 661 -12.64 11.35 49.02
CA ALA A 661 -11.19 11.37 48.82
C ALA A 661 -10.45 12.22 49.84
N GLU A 662 -11.00 13.39 50.15
CA GLU A 662 -10.33 14.40 50.97
C GLU A 662 -10.59 14.24 52.49
N LYS A 663 -11.10 13.08 52.95
CA LYS A 663 -11.36 12.78 54.38
C LYS A 663 -10.10 12.66 55.27
N MET A 664 -8.91 13.06 54.79
CA MET A 664 -7.67 12.99 55.56
C MET A 664 -7.11 14.31 56.11
N ASP A 665 -7.56 15.50 55.67
CA ASP A 665 -7.03 16.78 56.18
C ASP A 665 -8.14 17.69 56.74
N ALA A 666 -8.36 17.60 58.05
CA ALA A 666 -9.44 18.27 58.79
C ALA A 666 -9.04 19.62 59.40
N SER A 667 -8.12 20.38 58.80
CA SER A 667 -7.77 21.71 59.33
C SER A 667 -7.41 22.70 58.24
N SER A 668 -8.34 23.64 57.96
CA SER A 668 -8.11 25.06 57.61
C SER A 668 -8.89 25.65 56.42
N ILE A 669 -10.10 25.17 56.05
CA ILE A 669 -10.97 25.85 55.08
C ILE A 669 -12.44 25.75 55.55
N THR A 670 -13.18 26.86 55.50
CA THR A 670 -14.62 26.88 55.82
C THR A 670 -15.36 25.94 54.86
N SER A 671 -16.36 25.20 55.36
CA SER A 671 -17.08 24.17 54.58
C SER A 671 -17.74 24.72 53.31
N GLU A 672 -18.07 26.01 53.29
CA GLU A 672 -18.73 26.70 52.16
C GLU A 672 -17.75 26.98 51.01
N GLU A 673 -16.57 27.54 51.31
CA GLU A 673 -15.52 27.80 50.30
C GLU A 673 -15.04 26.49 49.65
N ARG A 674 -14.98 25.40 50.42
CA ARG A 674 -14.61 24.07 49.92
C ARG A 674 -15.62 23.55 48.90
N ASN A 675 -16.91 23.73 49.15
CA ASN A 675 -17.98 23.30 48.24
C ASN A 675 -17.99 24.15 46.95
N GLU A 676 -17.69 25.44 47.05
CA GLU A 676 -17.60 26.33 45.89
C GLU A 676 -16.40 25.96 44.99
N ILE A 677 -15.26 25.59 45.57
CA ILE A 677 -14.09 25.08 44.83
C ILE A 677 -14.43 23.77 44.11
N ILE A 678 -15.11 22.83 44.79
CA ILE A 678 -15.52 21.55 44.18
C ILE A 678 -16.48 21.79 43.01
N HIS A 679 -17.41 22.73 43.15
CA HIS A 679 -18.33 23.10 42.07
C HIS A 679 -17.60 23.75 40.89
N ALA A 680 -16.63 24.63 41.13
CA ALA A 680 -15.78 25.20 40.07
C ALA A 680 -14.94 24.14 39.36
N ARG A 681 -14.40 23.15 40.09
CA ARG A 681 -13.70 21.99 39.53
C ARG A 681 -14.62 21.16 38.63
N PHE A 682 -15.85 20.92 39.07
CA PHE A 682 -16.87 20.23 38.28
C PHE A 682 -17.19 20.98 36.98
N ILE A 683 -17.47 22.29 37.04
CA ILE A 683 -17.75 23.11 35.84
C ILE A 683 -16.60 23.02 34.84
N ARG A 684 -15.35 23.08 35.32
CA ARG A 684 -14.16 22.92 34.48
C ARG A 684 -14.11 21.53 33.83
N ALA A 685 -14.29 20.47 34.60
CA ALA A 685 -14.31 19.09 34.07
C ALA A 685 -15.41 18.93 33.01
N VAL A 686 -16.62 19.44 33.25
CA VAL A 686 -17.72 19.43 32.28
C VAL A 686 -17.33 20.20 31.01
N SER A 687 -16.74 21.39 31.14
CA SER A 687 -16.32 22.18 29.97
C SER A 687 -15.24 21.47 29.12
N GLU A 688 -14.34 20.74 29.77
CA GLU A 688 -13.33 19.93 29.10
C GLU A 688 -13.95 18.70 28.42
N LEU A 689 -14.91 18.03 29.05
CA LEU A 689 -15.68 16.93 28.44
C LEU A 689 -16.50 17.39 27.23
N GLU A 690 -17.03 18.62 27.27
CA GLU A 690 -17.72 19.25 26.13
C GLU A 690 -16.74 19.54 24.99
N LEU A 691 -15.56 20.09 25.32
CA LEU A 691 -14.50 20.36 24.34
C LEU A 691 -14.02 19.07 23.65
N LEU A 692 -13.92 17.97 24.39
CA LEU A 692 -13.58 16.64 23.88
C LEU A 692 -14.73 16.00 23.07
N GLY A 693 -15.95 16.54 23.15
CA GLY A 693 -17.12 16.08 22.41
C GLY A 693 -17.82 14.86 23.02
N PHE A 694 -17.58 14.53 24.29
CA PHE A 694 -18.31 13.44 24.97
C PHE A 694 -19.76 13.83 25.30
N ILE A 695 -19.96 15.11 25.57
CA ILE A 695 -21.25 15.69 25.96
C ILE A 695 -21.61 16.88 25.07
N LYS A 696 -22.92 17.18 24.97
CA LYS A 696 -23.43 18.34 24.25
C LYS A 696 -24.60 18.99 25.02
N PRO A 697 -24.63 20.32 25.14
CA PRO A 697 -25.76 21.01 25.73
C PRO A 697 -27.02 20.79 24.89
N THR A 698 -28.13 20.42 25.53
CA THR A 698 -29.41 20.24 24.87
C THR A 698 -30.42 21.29 25.29
N LYS A 699 -31.28 21.70 24.34
CA LYS A 699 -32.44 22.57 24.63
C LYS A 699 -33.72 21.77 24.91
N GLN A 700 -33.63 20.43 24.99
CA GLN A 700 -34.80 19.56 25.16
C GLN A 700 -35.35 19.63 26.59
N LYS A 701 -34.47 19.77 27.59
CA LYS A 701 -34.80 19.99 29.00
C LYS A 701 -33.82 20.99 29.57
N THR A 702 -34.29 21.83 30.50
CA THR A 702 -33.43 22.74 31.27
C THR A 702 -32.46 21.93 32.11
N ASP A 703 -31.22 22.40 32.25
CA ASP A 703 -30.17 21.80 33.10
C ASP A 703 -29.78 20.35 32.75
N HIS A 704 -30.07 19.93 31.51
CA HIS A 704 -29.71 18.62 31.00
C HIS A 704 -28.67 18.70 29.89
N VAL A 705 -27.74 17.76 29.96
CA VAL A 705 -26.71 17.54 28.95
C VAL A 705 -26.91 16.18 28.32
N ALA A 706 -26.75 16.08 26.99
CA ALA A 706 -26.82 14.81 26.29
C ALA A 706 -25.44 14.21 26.12
N ARG A 707 -25.34 12.90 26.38
CA ARG A 707 -24.19 12.09 26.03
C ARG A 707 -24.19 11.79 24.53
N LEU A 708 -23.08 12.07 23.85
CA LEU A 708 -22.89 11.82 22.42
C LEU A 708 -22.27 10.46 22.12
N THR A 709 -21.55 9.88 23.09
CA THR A 709 -20.82 8.62 22.92
C THR A 709 -21.50 7.46 23.65
N TRP A 710 -21.30 6.24 23.16
CA TRP A 710 -21.72 5.03 23.85
C TRP A 710 -20.57 4.51 24.72
N GLY A 711 -20.88 4.18 25.97
CA GLY A 711 -19.93 3.70 26.98
C GLY A 711 -19.48 2.25 26.83
N GLY A 712 -19.90 1.56 25.76
CA GLY A 712 -19.43 0.23 25.43
C GLY A 712 -18.52 0.27 24.20
N CYS A 713 -17.24 -0.03 24.39
CA CYS A 713 -16.39 -0.62 23.36
C CYS A 713 -15.93 -1.98 23.87
#